data_AF-A0A7M7G089-F1
#
_entry.id   AF-A0A7M7G089-F1
#
_cell.length_a   1.000
_cell.length_b   1.000
_cell.length_c   1.000
_cell.angle_alpha   90.00
_cell.angle_beta   90.00
_cell.angle_gamma   90.00
#
_symmetry.space_group_name_H-M   'P 1'
#
loop_
_entity.id
_entity.type
_entity.pdbx_description
1 polymer ?
#
loop_
_entity_poly.entity_id
_entity_poly.type
_entity_poly.pdbx_seq_one_letter_code
_entity_poly.pdbx_strand_id
1 'polypeptide(L)'
;MANESSFTFLLEDSFSDNDKSMTEDCSSKLKDALESLVQKYDGELLQRTLEQSLSSCSDNLLDEKIFNEIFPLAHDLLSKTLKQIGEMINRNEDTERDTKRELFVCHELLKIWEKSMERVSKLQRTSATDLKSILENVLVTVELIFQHCRGSKKLYGVLFDKVSEELTNLFRKAKTILNLFLATLDGVIAFDTDTESELLVKVIDSIGLFVTIAHDLDLKTFVETSKVFGKLAITRQDLVKRTNAASVTSHLAQLARNISSMFLFCQDSTERIDERKIKVIGHSLKILDKLFATYCPYVNNEILSFAIELLSKVHKCSPLCLEKSKIDDKLIELINVHISRGSEPFLNTLFKSSDFKQAFFEYGNQANIDKLGYHLLIVSIMKILINAPYEQHCEWTLGAESIIDVALTNINHIQEEILVGQVRLPGVHDIGERPRSASIYEATIVPICSLISQIPGDGFQAIELILLKHLLSNQLWSSLLSSDIWCFVGRIGSSELCIGHVKYLLKVYAVLMTRSNSLEVVVLENLIGRLYNLLPEETKHILITEFDDLENPSWLPVARFLPSKTKSFLESRLACVLNEIPTAFAELQRQPTVQNWDHITKLMPLAGKLNYTEEQNIIDILSQIWNSIASTIEIFEGRQLDILSELILKLFVATQPQKIQDNIFFSIIEAILTSFFYFPPHVKAIASHYLRNNIDSLDNCGLKVANALAEFNCRLLEDENPWVRQEAFESFDHVAHMCPNEDLVTKMAAAVTKKSLLRDSLPAYLSGTIYYELQNFSNIEDYLQHIGKQLQNIYHVCNNYEDSQRDEKLPKLEIHSVESFDENPSINDLDEHVSKICDELNDILKKNNDISNHVLRRLRLICSKILDLTGSNSI
;
A
#
# COMPACT_ATOMS: atom_id res chain seq x y z
N MET A 1 -57.82 -7.56 80.10
CA MET A 1 -56.77 -7.44 81.13
C MET A 1 -55.99 -6.18 80.78
N ALA A 2 -56.45 -5.04 81.33
CA ALA A 2 -55.78 -4.28 82.40
C ALA A 2 -54.60 -3.45 81.84
N ASN A 3 -54.82 -2.15 81.61
CA ASN A 3 -54.30 -0.99 82.41
C ASN A 3 -52.76 -0.87 82.30
N GLU A 4 -52.13 0.27 82.02
CA GLU A 4 -52.41 1.62 82.50
C GLU A 4 -51.50 2.67 81.80
N SER A 5 -52.05 3.88 81.61
CA SER A 5 -51.40 5.22 81.60
C SER A 5 -50.27 5.54 80.60
N SER A 6 -50.46 6.46 79.64
CA SER A 6 -50.53 7.93 79.81
C SER A 6 -49.22 8.54 80.34
N PHE A 7 -48.25 8.84 79.45
CA PHE A 7 -47.30 9.97 79.60
C PHE A 7 -46.43 10.17 78.35
N THR A 8 -46.97 10.63 77.20
CA THR A 8 -46.18 11.26 76.09
C THR A 8 -47.11 11.75 74.98
N PHE A 9 -47.94 12.77 75.24
CA PHE A 9 -48.76 13.41 74.20
C PHE A 9 -48.76 14.93 74.30
N LEU A 10 -47.67 15.54 74.77
CA LEU A 10 -47.61 17.01 74.95
C LEU A 10 -46.26 17.66 74.58
N LEU A 11 -45.44 17.04 73.71
CA LEU A 11 -44.19 17.65 73.24
C LEU A 11 -43.75 17.27 71.80
N GLU A 12 -44.68 17.03 70.87
CA GLU A 12 -44.30 16.77 69.44
C GLU A 12 -44.92 17.71 68.39
N ASP A 13 -45.78 18.66 68.78
CA ASP A 13 -46.51 19.51 67.82
C ASP A 13 -45.95 20.94 67.65
N SER A 14 -44.65 21.17 67.91
CA SER A 14 -44.07 22.53 67.80
C SER A 14 -42.78 22.64 66.98
N PHE A 15 -42.38 21.63 66.22
CA PHE A 15 -41.14 21.67 65.41
C PHE A 15 -41.30 21.33 63.91
N SER A 16 -42.49 20.97 63.41
CA SER A 16 -42.66 20.57 62.01
C SER A 16 -43.11 21.68 61.04
N ASP A 17 -43.72 22.77 61.54
CA ASP A 17 -44.27 23.83 60.68
C ASP A 17 -43.28 24.96 60.36
N ASN A 18 -42.27 25.19 61.19
CA ASN A 18 -41.33 26.31 61.02
C ASN A 18 -40.22 26.02 59.98
N ASP A 19 -39.87 24.75 59.77
CA ASP A 19 -38.89 24.34 58.75
C ASP A 19 -39.48 24.30 57.34
N LYS A 20 -40.80 24.14 57.19
CA LYS A 20 -41.47 24.24 55.88
C LYS A 20 -41.57 25.69 55.38
N SER A 21 -41.90 26.65 56.25
CA SER A 21 -42.10 28.06 55.83
C SER A 21 -40.81 28.81 55.50
N MET A 22 -39.67 28.47 56.14
CA MET A 22 -38.38 29.10 55.85
C MET A 22 -37.68 28.53 54.61
N THR A 23 -38.06 27.34 54.15
CA THR A 23 -37.38 26.63 53.06
C THR A 23 -38.06 26.78 51.69
N GLU A 24 -39.38 26.94 51.60
CA GLU A 24 -40.06 27.38 50.35
C GLU A 24 -39.62 28.79 49.91
N ASP A 25 -39.24 29.62 50.88
CA ASP A 25 -38.78 31.00 50.68
C ASP A 25 -37.37 31.09 50.07
N CYS A 26 -36.54 30.04 50.15
CA CYS A 26 -35.19 30.06 49.58
C CYS A 26 -35.16 29.78 48.07
N SER A 27 -35.95 28.82 47.57
CA SER A 27 -36.04 28.52 46.12
C SER A 27 -36.64 29.68 45.35
N SER A 28 -37.71 30.31 45.87
CA SER A 28 -38.34 31.48 45.24
C SER A 28 -37.38 32.67 45.13
N LYS A 29 -36.66 33.00 46.21
CA LYS A 29 -35.63 34.06 46.21
C LYS A 29 -34.49 33.78 45.22
N LEU A 30 -34.09 32.52 45.07
CA LEU A 30 -33.08 32.12 44.09
C LEU A 30 -33.57 32.28 42.64
N LYS A 31 -34.85 31.97 42.37
CA LYS A 31 -35.48 32.20 41.05
C LYS A 31 -35.53 33.69 40.71
N ASP A 32 -35.94 34.53 41.66
CA ASP A 32 -35.96 35.99 41.48
C ASP A 32 -34.55 36.56 41.23
N ALA A 33 -33.54 36.04 41.94
CA ALA A 33 -32.15 36.43 41.74
C ALA A 33 -31.59 35.98 40.38
N LEU A 34 -32.00 34.81 39.88
CA LEU A 34 -31.68 34.31 38.54
C LEU A 34 -32.26 35.20 37.43
N GLU A 35 -33.54 35.56 37.55
CA GLU A 35 -34.19 36.47 36.59
C GLU A 35 -33.58 37.88 36.64
N SER A 36 -33.25 38.36 37.84
CA SER A 36 -32.57 39.65 38.03
C SER A 36 -31.16 39.65 37.44
N LEU A 37 -30.42 38.53 37.46
CA LEU A 37 -29.12 38.45 36.80
C LEU A 37 -29.24 38.68 35.28
N VAL A 38 -30.22 38.03 34.63
CA VAL A 38 -30.38 38.14 33.17
C VAL A 38 -30.91 39.51 32.75
N GLN A 39 -31.77 40.13 33.57
CA GLN A 39 -32.37 41.43 33.25
C GLN A 39 -31.52 42.64 33.68
N LYS A 40 -30.84 42.54 34.83
CA LYS A 40 -30.16 43.67 35.50
C LYS A 40 -28.66 43.44 35.68
N TYR A 41 -28.12 42.28 35.31
CA TYR A 41 -26.70 41.94 35.42
C TYR A 41 -26.17 41.96 36.86
N ASP A 42 -27.04 41.70 37.84
CA ASP A 42 -26.71 41.74 39.28
C ASP A 42 -26.20 40.37 39.78
N GLY A 43 -24.91 40.11 39.54
CA GLY A 43 -24.23 38.89 40.01
C GLY A 43 -24.01 38.83 41.53
N GLU A 44 -23.96 39.98 42.20
CA GLU A 44 -23.78 40.02 43.66
C GLU A 44 -25.03 39.55 44.41
N LEU A 45 -26.22 39.94 43.93
CA LEU A 45 -27.49 39.47 44.48
C LEU A 45 -27.61 37.95 44.36
N LEU A 46 -27.29 37.38 43.20
CA LEU A 46 -27.29 35.93 42.99
C LEU A 46 -26.34 35.22 43.95
N GLN A 47 -25.10 35.71 44.06
CA GLN A 47 -24.09 35.07 44.91
C GLN A 47 -24.50 35.07 46.39
N ARG A 48 -24.94 36.20 46.94
CA ARG A 48 -25.36 36.28 48.35
C ARG A 48 -26.57 35.38 48.64
N THR A 49 -27.54 35.36 47.74
CA THR A 49 -28.77 34.57 47.88
C THR A 49 -28.46 33.07 47.80
N LEU A 50 -27.54 32.68 46.92
CA LEU A 50 -27.07 31.30 46.80
C LEU A 50 -26.30 30.83 48.04
N GLU A 51 -25.36 31.62 48.56
CA GLU A 51 -24.60 31.26 49.77
C GLU A 51 -25.51 31.15 51.00
N GLN A 52 -26.49 32.04 51.15
CA GLN A 52 -27.49 31.97 52.22
C GLN A 52 -28.39 30.74 52.10
N SER A 53 -28.84 30.41 50.88
CA SER A 53 -29.71 29.25 50.64
C SER A 53 -28.98 27.93 50.84
N LEU A 54 -27.72 27.82 50.38
CA LEU A 54 -26.90 26.61 50.55
C LEU A 54 -26.44 26.39 52.00
N SER A 55 -26.30 27.45 52.80
CA SER A 55 -25.87 27.33 54.21
C SER A 55 -27.02 27.08 55.18
N SER A 56 -28.25 27.48 54.83
CA SER A 56 -29.45 27.29 55.66
C SER A 56 -30.15 25.95 55.43
N CYS A 57 -29.96 25.32 54.27
CA CYS A 57 -30.57 24.02 53.96
C CYS A 57 -29.80 22.85 54.56
N SER A 58 -30.51 21.89 55.16
CA SER A 58 -29.93 20.63 55.64
C SER A 58 -29.45 19.76 54.49
N ASP A 59 -28.37 19.02 54.71
CA ASP A 59 -27.67 18.24 53.66
C ASP A 59 -28.59 17.25 52.91
N ASN A 60 -29.48 16.56 53.62
CA ASN A 60 -30.38 15.54 53.04
C ASN A 60 -31.54 16.13 52.21
N LEU A 61 -31.76 17.45 52.24
CA LEU A 61 -32.84 18.12 51.51
C LEU A 61 -32.32 19.03 50.39
N LEU A 62 -31.00 19.05 50.16
CA LEU A 62 -30.37 19.92 49.17
C LEU A 62 -30.89 19.64 47.75
N ASP A 63 -31.01 18.37 47.37
CA ASP A 63 -31.43 18.01 46.02
C ASP A 63 -32.91 18.30 45.79
N GLU A 64 -33.77 17.86 46.71
CA GLU A 64 -35.22 18.05 46.64
C GLU A 64 -35.62 19.53 46.65
N LYS A 65 -35.03 20.34 47.54
CA LYS A 65 -35.48 21.72 47.78
C LYS A 65 -34.73 22.79 47.00
N ILE A 66 -33.51 22.51 46.55
CA ILE A 66 -32.68 23.50 45.84
C ILE A 66 -32.35 23.00 44.44
N PHE A 67 -31.63 21.89 44.32
CA PHE A 67 -31.01 21.52 43.03
C PHE A 67 -32.02 21.13 41.95
N ASN A 68 -33.07 20.38 42.32
CA ASN A 68 -34.06 19.87 41.38
C ASN A 68 -34.82 20.99 40.64
N GLU A 69 -35.05 22.13 41.29
CA GLU A 69 -35.71 23.28 40.66
C GLU A 69 -34.73 24.28 40.04
N ILE A 70 -33.61 24.54 40.72
CA ILE A 70 -32.70 25.63 40.34
C ILE A 70 -31.79 25.25 39.18
N PHE A 71 -31.28 24.01 39.12
CA PHE A 71 -30.36 23.62 38.03
C PHE A 71 -31.00 23.62 36.64
N PRO A 72 -32.21 23.05 36.44
CA PRO A 72 -32.86 23.11 35.12
C PRO A 72 -33.12 24.55 34.68
N LEU A 73 -33.58 25.42 35.59
CA LEU A 73 -33.82 26.83 35.29
C LEU A 73 -32.53 27.56 34.91
N ALA A 74 -31.47 27.38 35.70
CA ALA A 74 -30.17 27.99 35.43
C ALA A 74 -29.58 27.49 34.11
N HIS A 75 -29.73 26.20 33.80
CA HIS A 75 -29.29 25.60 32.54
C HIS A 75 -30.03 26.21 31.33
N ASP A 76 -31.35 26.36 31.43
CA ASP A 76 -32.19 26.97 30.40
C ASP A 76 -31.79 28.43 30.13
N LEU A 77 -31.53 29.20 31.18
CA LEU A 77 -31.06 30.58 31.06
C LEU A 77 -29.68 30.62 30.39
N LEU A 78 -28.74 29.76 30.82
CA LEU A 78 -27.42 29.67 30.23
C LEU A 78 -27.47 29.33 28.73
N SER A 79 -28.29 28.34 28.35
CA SER A 79 -28.49 27.94 26.95
C SER A 79 -29.09 29.05 26.11
N LYS A 80 -30.07 29.79 26.64
CA LYS A 80 -30.67 30.96 25.98
C LYS A 80 -29.64 32.07 25.77
N THR A 81 -28.84 32.40 26.78
CA THR A 81 -27.80 33.43 26.69
C THR A 81 -26.75 33.08 25.64
N LEU A 82 -26.27 31.83 25.60
CA LEU A 82 -25.31 31.38 24.59
C LEU A 82 -25.87 31.46 23.16
N LYS A 83 -27.16 31.11 22.97
CA LYS A 83 -27.84 31.25 21.68
C LYS A 83 -27.98 32.71 21.25
N GLN A 84 -28.33 33.60 22.18
CA GLN A 84 -28.42 35.04 21.93
C GLN A 84 -27.09 35.62 21.44
N ILE A 85 -25.97 35.20 22.04
CA ILE A 85 -24.63 35.59 21.56
C ILE A 85 -24.45 35.21 20.08
N GLY A 86 -24.82 33.98 19.70
CA GLY A 86 -24.71 33.52 18.31
C GLY A 86 -25.60 34.32 17.34
N GLU A 87 -26.81 34.67 17.75
CA GLU A 87 -27.72 35.51 16.95
C GLU A 87 -27.21 36.95 16.79
N MET A 88 -26.64 37.54 17.85
CA MET A 88 -26.08 38.88 17.82
C MET A 88 -24.88 38.99 16.87
N ILE A 89 -23.97 38.00 16.92
CA ILE A 89 -22.78 38.00 16.06
C ILE A 89 -23.18 37.88 14.58
N ASN A 90 -24.17 37.05 14.26
CA ASN A 90 -24.66 36.89 12.89
C ASN A 90 -25.32 38.14 12.31
N ARG A 91 -25.78 39.08 13.15
CA ARG A 91 -26.39 40.34 12.71
C ARG A 91 -25.38 41.43 12.34
N ASN A 92 -24.06 41.21 12.53
CA ASN A 92 -22.98 42.14 12.17
C ASN A 92 -23.11 43.56 12.77
N GLU A 93 -23.69 43.69 13.96
CA GLU A 93 -23.70 44.95 14.71
C GLU A 93 -22.38 45.13 15.51
N ASP A 94 -22.06 46.36 15.97
CA ASP A 94 -20.90 46.64 16.83
C ASP A 94 -21.12 46.06 18.24
N THR A 95 -21.00 44.74 18.34
CA THR A 95 -21.53 43.89 19.43
C THR A 95 -20.50 43.52 20.49
N GLU A 96 -19.30 44.11 20.48
CA GLU A 96 -18.22 43.70 21.41
C GLU A 96 -18.65 43.83 22.87
N ARG A 97 -19.19 44.99 23.26
CA ARG A 97 -19.58 45.27 24.64
C ARG A 97 -20.70 44.35 25.11
N ASP A 98 -21.71 44.16 24.27
CA ASP A 98 -22.88 43.36 24.61
C ASP A 98 -22.51 41.86 24.65
N THR A 99 -21.64 41.41 23.75
CA THR A 99 -21.11 40.04 23.76
C THR A 99 -20.31 39.75 25.04
N LYS A 100 -19.44 40.68 25.48
CA LYS A 100 -18.73 40.56 26.76
C LYS A 100 -19.69 40.51 27.93
N ARG A 101 -20.78 41.28 27.86
CA ARG A 101 -21.82 41.31 28.89
C ARG A 101 -22.56 39.99 29.00
N GLU A 102 -22.95 39.38 27.89
CA GLU A 102 -23.63 38.09 27.89
C GLU A 102 -22.68 36.94 28.29
N LEU A 103 -21.40 37.02 27.92
CA LEU A 103 -20.37 36.09 28.44
C LEU A 103 -20.17 36.22 29.95
N PHE A 104 -20.27 37.44 30.49
CA PHE A 104 -20.25 37.67 31.93
C PHE A 104 -21.48 37.05 32.61
N VAL A 105 -22.68 37.18 32.05
CA VAL A 105 -23.89 36.50 32.55
C VAL A 105 -23.69 34.99 32.59
N CYS A 106 -23.15 34.40 31.52
CA CYS A 106 -22.82 32.96 31.49
C CYS A 106 -21.84 32.58 32.62
N HIS A 107 -20.82 33.40 32.85
CA HIS A 107 -19.84 33.17 33.91
C HIS A 107 -20.46 33.22 35.31
N GLU A 108 -21.37 34.16 35.55
CA GLU A 108 -22.07 34.30 36.83
C GLU A 108 -23.08 33.17 37.06
N LEU A 109 -23.81 32.74 36.03
CA LEU A 109 -24.67 31.56 36.11
C LEU A 109 -23.87 30.31 36.53
N LEU A 110 -22.65 30.12 36.00
CA LEU A 110 -21.80 28.99 36.40
C LEU A 110 -21.44 28.95 37.89
N LYS A 111 -21.52 30.09 38.62
CA LYS A 111 -21.29 30.10 40.08
C LYS A 111 -22.29 29.23 40.84
N ILE A 112 -23.49 29.01 40.28
CA ILE A 112 -24.52 28.16 40.88
C ILE A 112 -24.00 26.74 41.03
N TRP A 113 -23.50 26.15 39.95
CA TRP A 113 -22.92 24.82 39.97
C TRP A 113 -21.59 24.79 40.75
N GLU A 114 -20.74 25.81 40.63
CA GLU A 114 -19.48 25.89 41.38
C GLU A 114 -19.71 25.84 42.89
N LYS A 115 -20.55 26.71 43.44
CA LYS A 115 -20.83 26.76 44.88
C LYS A 115 -21.62 25.56 45.38
N SER A 116 -22.53 25.03 44.56
CA SER A 116 -23.24 23.78 44.88
C SER A 116 -22.27 22.61 44.97
N MET A 117 -21.34 22.48 44.02
CA MET A 117 -20.31 21.44 44.04
C MET A 117 -19.31 21.63 45.21
N GLU A 118 -18.94 22.86 45.55
CA GLU A 118 -18.12 23.14 46.75
C GLU A 118 -18.82 22.69 48.04
N ARG A 119 -20.15 22.85 48.15
CA ARG A 119 -20.93 22.35 49.30
C ARG A 119 -20.95 20.83 49.32
N VAL A 120 -21.29 20.22 48.18
CA VAL A 120 -21.47 18.76 48.07
C VAL A 120 -20.16 18.00 48.27
N SER A 121 -19.04 18.54 47.79
CA SER A 121 -17.70 17.94 47.97
C SER A 121 -17.26 17.83 49.44
N LYS A 122 -17.92 18.55 50.36
CA LYS A 122 -17.64 18.54 51.81
C LYS A 122 -18.60 17.64 52.60
N LEU A 123 -19.60 17.05 51.95
CA LEU A 123 -20.55 16.15 52.59
C LEU A 123 -19.86 14.83 52.98
N GLN A 124 -20.48 14.12 53.92
CA GLN A 124 -20.12 12.73 54.18
C GLN A 124 -20.65 11.83 53.04
N ARG A 125 -20.29 10.55 53.08
CA ARG A 125 -20.69 9.60 52.05
C ARG A 125 -22.22 9.53 51.95
N THR A 126 -22.78 9.99 50.82
CA THR A 126 -24.21 10.25 50.62
C THR A 126 -24.75 9.38 49.48
N SER A 127 -26.02 8.97 49.53
CA SER A 127 -26.66 8.17 48.48
C SER A 127 -26.77 8.95 47.16
N ALA A 128 -26.72 8.25 46.03
CA ALA A 128 -26.81 8.87 44.71
C ALA A 128 -28.21 9.45 44.42
N THR A 129 -29.27 8.87 44.97
CA THR A 129 -30.64 9.40 44.83
C THR A 129 -30.83 10.74 45.54
N ASP A 130 -30.20 10.93 46.69
CA ASP A 130 -30.20 12.21 47.43
C ASP A 130 -29.43 13.33 46.71
N LEU A 131 -28.73 13.03 45.61
CA LEU A 131 -27.94 13.97 44.81
C LEU A 131 -28.21 13.80 43.30
N LYS A 132 -29.40 13.29 42.96
CA LYS A 132 -29.78 12.95 41.58
C LYS A 132 -29.69 14.15 40.63
N SER A 133 -30.16 15.32 41.06
CA SER A 133 -30.17 16.53 40.23
C SER A 133 -28.74 16.99 39.87
N ILE A 134 -27.76 16.80 40.76
CA ILE A 134 -26.33 17.03 40.45
C ILE A 134 -25.85 16.09 39.35
N LEU A 135 -26.12 14.80 39.52
CA LEU A 135 -25.68 13.75 38.59
C LEU A 135 -26.25 13.95 37.18
N GLU A 136 -27.48 14.47 37.08
CA GLU A 136 -28.16 14.70 35.80
C GLU A 136 -27.77 16.04 35.15
N ASN A 137 -27.50 17.11 35.91
CA ASN A 137 -27.36 18.46 35.34
C ASN A 137 -25.92 18.97 35.18
N VAL A 138 -24.96 18.52 36.00
CA VAL A 138 -23.61 19.10 36.01
C VAL A 138 -22.87 18.83 34.71
N LEU A 139 -22.83 17.58 34.26
CA LEU A 139 -22.11 17.22 33.03
C LEU A 139 -22.74 17.87 31.79
N VAL A 140 -24.08 17.89 31.70
CA VAL A 140 -24.81 18.52 30.59
C VAL A 140 -24.48 20.02 30.50
N THR A 141 -24.38 20.69 31.65
CA THR A 141 -24.03 22.12 31.71
C THR A 141 -22.56 22.36 31.34
N VAL A 142 -21.64 21.54 31.84
CA VAL A 142 -20.21 21.64 31.48
C VAL A 142 -20.01 21.36 29.99
N GLU A 143 -20.70 20.35 29.44
CA GLU A 143 -20.69 20.01 28.03
C GLU A 143 -21.12 21.20 27.16
N LEU A 144 -22.24 21.86 27.50
CA LEU A 144 -22.73 23.03 26.79
C LEU A 144 -21.65 24.12 26.66
N ILE A 145 -20.93 24.42 27.75
CA ILE A 145 -19.84 25.40 27.75
C ILE A 145 -18.66 24.91 26.92
N PHE A 146 -18.26 23.65 27.06
CA PHE A 146 -17.12 23.09 26.32
C PHE A 146 -17.38 23.11 24.81
N GLN A 147 -18.59 22.74 24.37
CA GLN A 147 -18.99 22.81 22.97
C GLN A 147 -18.98 24.25 22.44
N HIS A 148 -19.49 25.21 23.21
CA HIS A 148 -19.43 26.63 22.86
C HIS A 148 -17.98 27.13 22.71
N CYS A 149 -17.11 26.79 23.66
CA CYS A 149 -15.70 27.11 23.60
C CYS A 149 -15.00 26.44 22.40
N ARG A 150 -15.38 25.21 22.02
CA ARG A 150 -14.84 24.50 20.85
C ARG A 150 -15.17 25.22 19.54
N GLY A 151 -16.42 25.69 19.42
CA GLY A 151 -16.90 26.44 18.25
C GLY A 151 -16.46 27.91 18.21
N SER A 152 -15.86 28.43 19.30
CA SER A 152 -15.66 29.87 19.51
C SER A 152 -14.85 30.56 18.41
N LYS A 153 -13.70 30.02 17.98
CA LYS A 153 -12.91 30.64 16.90
C LYS A 153 -13.72 30.89 15.63
N LYS A 154 -14.59 29.93 15.27
CA LYS A 154 -15.46 30.04 14.09
C LYS A 154 -16.64 30.97 14.35
N LEU A 155 -17.25 30.87 15.52
CA LEU A 155 -18.43 31.66 15.89
C LEU A 155 -18.11 33.16 16.01
N TYR A 156 -17.06 33.51 16.74
CA TYR A 156 -16.71 34.90 17.02
C TYR A 156 -15.89 35.56 15.91
N GLY A 157 -15.21 34.79 15.05
CA GLY A 157 -14.45 35.31 13.91
C GLY A 157 -13.50 36.43 14.30
N VAL A 158 -13.70 37.63 13.73
CA VAL A 158 -12.89 38.83 14.02
C VAL A 158 -13.01 39.34 15.47
N LEU A 159 -14.09 39.00 16.18
CA LEU A 159 -14.28 39.38 17.59
C LEU A 159 -13.54 38.44 18.55
N PHE A 160 -13.04 37.28 18.10
CA PHE A 160 -12.47 36.25 18.95
C PHE A 160 -11.36 36.79 19.86
N ASP A 161 -10.40 37.52 19.31
CA ASP A 161 -9.27 38.07 20.07
C ASP A 161 -9.72 39.07 21.14
N LYS A 162 -10.85 39.74 20.91
CA LYS A 162 -11.39 40.75 21.83
C LYS A 162 -12.14 40.15 23.02
N VAL A 163 -12.67 38.94 22.88
CA VAL A 163 -13.46 38.23 23.92
C VAL A 163 -12.76 36.98 24.46
N SER A 164 -11.50 36.78 24.07
CA SER A 164 -10.74 35.57 24.42
C SER A 164 -10.53 35.40 25.93
N GLU A 165 -10.47 36.51 26.68
CA GLU A 165 -10.26 36.49 28.13
C GLU A 165 -11.52 35.96 28.83
N GLU A 166 -12.69 36.47 28.44
CA GLU A 166 -13.99 36.05 28.93
C GLU A 166 -14.26 34.58 28.62
N LEU A 167 -13.98 34.14 27.38
CA LEU A 167 -14.07 32.73 26.99
C LEU A 167 -13.12 31.84 27.80
N THR A 168 -11.89 32.30 28.06
CA THR A 168 -10.93 31.56 28.89
C THR A 168 -11.39 31.46 30.33
N ASN A 169 -11.99 32.52 30.89
CA ASN A 169 -12.55 32.53 32.23
C ASN A 169 -13.77 31.60 32.35
N LEU A 170 -14.62 31.58 31.33
CA LEU A 170 -15.77 30.67 31.24
C LEU A 170 -15.31 29.20 31.19
N PHE A 171 -14.35 28.89 30.32
CA PHE A 171 -13.75 27.56 30.21
C PHE A 171 -13.10 27.11 31.52
N ARG A 172 -12.32 27.98 32.17
CA ARG A 172 -11.67 27.67 33.45
C ARG A 172 -12.70 27.35 34.53
N LYS A 173 -13.79 28.11 34.60
CA LYS A 173 -14.85 27.88 35.59
C LYS A 173 -15.59 26.57 35.34
N ALA A 174 -15.97 26.27 34.10
CA ALA A 174 -16.56 24.98 33.74
C ALA A 174 -15.61 23.80 34.07
N LYS A 175 -14.30 23.97 33.83
CA LYS A 175 -13.28 22.98 34.21
C LYS A 175 -13.15 22.79 35.72
N THR A 176 -13.24 23.86 36.51
CA THR A 176 -13.26 23.75 37.98
C THR A 176 -14.46 22.94 38.46
N ILE A 177 -15.65 23.23 37.91
CA ILE A 177 -16.89 22.50 38.22
C ILE A 177 -16.74 21.01 37.87
N LEU A 178 -16.23 20.71 36.68
CA LEU A 178 -15.97 19.34 36.25
C LEU A 178 -15.02 18.60 37.20
N ASN A 179 -13.90 19.23 37.57
CA ASN A 179 -12.92 18.61 38.46
C ASN A 179 -13.51 18.33 39.85
N LEU A 180 -14.30 19.26 40.39
CA LEU A 180 -15.03 19.07 41.65
C LEU A 180 -16.04 17.92 41.51
N PHE A 181 -16.78 17.86 40.41
CA PHE A 181 -17.74 16.80 40.13
C PHE A 181 -17.08 15.41 40.08
N LEU A 182 -16.02 15.27 39.29
CA LEU A 182 -15.29 14.00 39.16
C LEU A 182 -14.68 13.54 40.50
N ALA A 183 -14.16 14.48 41.30
CA ALA A 183 -13.63 14.17 42.64
C ALA A 183 -14.73 13.77 43.63
N THR A 184 -15.87 14.46 43.59
CA THR A 184 -17.03 14.19 44.46
C THR A 184 -17.66 12.84 44.16
N LEU A 185 -17.72 12.46 42.89
CA LEU A 185 -18.27 11.19 42.44
C LEU A 185 -17.47 9.97 42.97
N ASP A 186 -16.16 10.12 43.15
CA ASP A 186 -15.31 9.05 43.69
C ASP A 186 -15.22 9.06 45.24
N GLY A 187 -15.34 10.25 45.86
CA GLY A 187 -15.11 10.43 47.30
C GLY A 187 -16.35 10.51 48.18
N VAL A 188 -17.47 11.01 47.65
CA VAL A 188 -18.67 11.38 48.44
C VAL A 188 -19.89 10.55 48.00
N ILE A 189 -20.12 10.40 46.70
CA ILE A 189 -21.35 9.76 46.20
C ILE A 189 -21.23 8.24 46.30
N ALA A 190 -22.19 7.61 46.98
CA ALA A 190 -22.32 6.18 47.09
C ALA A 190 -23.52 5.69 46.30
N PHE A 191 -23.26 4.82 45.32
CA PHE A 191 -24.30 4.13 44.58
C PHE A 191 -24.67 2.82 45.27
N ASP A 192 -25.94 2.66 45.63
CA ASP A 192 -26.51 1.37 45.98
C ASP A 192 -26.73 0.56 44.70
N THR A 193 -26.03 -0.56 44.59
CA THR A 193 -26.02 -1.39 43.38
C THR A 193 -27.34 -2.11 43.12
N ASP A 194 -28.20 -2.23 44.13
CA ASP A 194 -29.48 -2.96 44.00
C ASP A 194 -30.63 -2.04 43.56
N THR A 195 -30.60 -0.76 43.95
CA THR A 195 -31.69 0.19 43.70
C THR A 195 -31.34 1.32 42.73
N GLU A 196 -30.06 1.68 42.59
CA GLU A 196 -29.61 2.88 41.86
C GLU A 196 -28.80 2.53 40.60
N SER A 197 -28.96 1.31 40.07
CA SER A 197 -28.18 0.80 38.94
C SER A 197 -28.34 1.60 37.66
N GLU A 198 -29.56 2.04 37.34
CA GLU A 198 -29.87 2.85 36.16
C GLU A 198 -29.23 4.24 36.23
N LEU A 199 -29.24 4.87 37.41
CA LEU A 199 -28.65 6.19 37.63
C LEU A 199 -27.14 6.13 37.43
N LEU A 200 -26.47 5.11 37.97
CA LEU A 200 -25.04 4.89 37.76
C LEU A 200 -24.70 4.69 36.28
N VAL A 201 -25.49 3.89 35.56
CA VAL A 201 -25.27 3.66 34.12
C VAL A 201 -25.45 4.94 33.31
N LYS A 202 -26.46 5.76 33.62
CA LYS A 202 -26.62 7.09 33.01
C LYS A 202 -25.43 8.00 33.28
N VAL A 203 -24.90 7.99 34.50
CA VAL A 203 -23.72 8.79 34.85
C VAL A 203 -22.49 8.33 34.08
N ILE A 204 -22.28 7.01 33.94
CA ILE A 204 -21.19 6.45 33.13
C ILE A 204 -21.34 6.88 31.66
N ASP A 205 -22.55 6.80 31.11
CA ASP A 205 -22.87 7.21 29.74
C ASP A 205 -22.55 8.71 29.51
N SER A 206 -23.02 9.58 30.40
CA SER A 206 -22.76 11.03 30.34
C SER A 206 -21.27 11.38 30.42
N ILE A 207 -20.49 10.68 31.26
CA ILE A 207 -19.03 10.88 31.30
C ILE A 207 -18.41 10.39 29.99
N GLY A 208 -18.87 9.25 29.45
CA GLY A 208 -18.43 8.71 28.16
C GLY A 208 -18.65 9.70 27.02
N LEU A 209 -19.86 10.27 26.91
CA LEU A 209 -20.18 11.35 25.97
C LEU A 209 -19.22 12.53 26.13
N PHE A 210 -18.97 12.98 27.36
CA PHE A 210 -18.06 14.10 27.60
C PHE A 210 -16.61 13.81 27.15
N VAL A 211 -16.12 12.59 27.35
CA VAL A 211 -14.77 12.17 26.89
C VAL A 211 -14.63 12.35 25.37
N THR A 212 -15.72 12.14 24.62
CA THR A 212 -15.67 12.27 23.15
C THR A 212 -15.37 13.69 22.67
N ILE A 213 -15.75 14.72 23.43
CA ILE A 213 -15.54 16.14 23.07
C ILE A 213 -14.29 16.75 23.70
N ALA A 214 -13.77 16.16 24.78
CA ALA A 214 -12.69 16.77 25.57
C ALA A 214 -11.34 16.84 24.85
N HIS A 215 -11.08 15.94 23.89
CA HIS A 215 -9.75 15.78 23.27
C HIS A 215 -9.30 17.01 22.45
N ASP A 216 -10.23 17.70 21.79
CA ASP A 216 -9.96 18.88 20.96
C ASP A 216 -9.73 20.16 21.78
N LEU A 217 -10.14 20.16 23.06
CA LEU A 217 -10.15 21.33 23.91
C LEU A 217 -8.96 21.36 24.87
N ASP A 218 -8.77 20.28 25.62
CA ASP A 218 -7.72 20.20 26.64
C ASP A 218 -7.32 18.75 26.90
N LEU A 219 -6.09 18.39 26.47
CA LEU A 219 -5.55 17.04 26.61
C LEU A 219 -5.53 16.56 28.07
N LYS A 220 -5.34 17.48 29.04
CA LYS A 220 -5.35 17.13 30.46
C LYS A 220 -6.75 16.72 30.92
N THR A 221 -7.77 17.51 30.60
CA THR A 221 -9.17 17.20 30.90
C THR A 221 -9.59 15.90 30.22
N PHE A 222 -9.20 15.69 28.97
CA PHE A 222 -9.44 14.43 28.25
C PHE A 222 -8.87 13.20 28.99
N VAL A 223 -7.62 13.26 29.45
CA VAL A 223 -7.01 12.17 30.22
C VAL A 223 -7.71 11.94 31.56
N GLU A 224 -7.99 13.01 32.31
CA GLU A 224 -8.63 12.93 33.63
C GLU A 224 -10.04 12.33 33.53
N THR A 225 -10.85 12.79 32.58
CA THR A 225 -12.20 12.28 32.33
C THR A 225 -12.19 10.84 31.80
N SER A 226 -11.32 10.52 30.85
CA SER A 226 -11.15 9.15 30.33
C SER A 226 -10.77 8.17 31.44
N LYS A 227 -9.92 8.59 32.38
CA LYS A 227 -9.52 7.79 33.54
C LYS A 227 -10.69 7.51 34.46
N VAL A 228 -11.52 8.51 34.75
CA VAL A 228 -12.71 8.35 35.61
C VAL A 228 -13.74 7.45 34.91
N PHE A 229 -14.02 7.70 33.63
CA PHE A 229 -14.88 6.85 32.80
C PHE A 229 -14.43 5.38 32.83
N GLY A 230 -13.16 5.14 32.50
CA GLY A 230 -12.56 3.80 32.52
C GLY A 230 -12.64 3.14 33.90
N LYS A 231 -12.32 3.88 34.96
CA LYS A 231 -12.36 3.37 36.35
C LYS A 231 -13.78 2.91 36.71
N LEU A 232 -14.79 3.74 36.47
CA LEU A 232 -16.19 3.43 36.81
C LEU A 232 -16.72 2.26 35.98
N ALA A 233 -16.54 2.31 34.66
CA ALA A 233 -17.00 1.28 33.74
C ALA A 233 -16.37 -0.08 34.03
N ILE A 234 -15.09 -0.14 34.43
CA ILE A 234 -14.41 -1.40 34.76
C ILE A 234 -14.79 -1.89 36.16
N THR A 235 -14.79 -1.00 37.16
CA THR A 235 -15.05 -1.38 38.57
C THR A 235 -16.49 -1.87 38.76
N ARG A 236 -17.44 -1.33 37.98
CA ARG A 236 -18.87 -1.64 38.05
C ARG A 236 -19.36 -2.49 36.88
N GLN A 237 -18.44 -3.19 36.20
CA GLN A 237 -18.70 -3.90 34.94
C GLN A 237 -19.91 -4.84 34.99
N ASP A 238 -20.09 -5.62 36.07
CA ASP A 238 -21.16 -6.63 36.12
C ASP A 238 -22.54 -5.99 36.13
N LEU A 239 -22.67 -4.84 36.78
CA LEU A 239 -23.89 -4.06 36.83
C LEU A 239 -24.17 -3.41 35.47
N VAL A 240 -23.17 -2.76 34.88
CA VAL A 240 -23.29 -2.10 33.57
C VAL A 240 -23.68 -3.12 32.49
N LYS A 241 -23.04 -4.30 32.48
CA LYS A 241 -23.33 -5.39 31.54
C LYS A 241 -24.76 -5.91 31.66
N ARG A 242 -25.31 -6.00 32.88
CA ARG A 242 -26.70 -6.44 33.12
C ARG A 242 -27.73 -5.39 32.71
N THR A 243 -27.44 -4.12 32.95
CA THR A 243 -28.38 -3.02 32.71
C THR A 243 -28.36 -2.56 31.26
N ASN A 244 -27.20 -2.08 30.78
CA ASN A 244 -27.03 -1.59 29.41
C ASN A 244 -25.54 -1.46 29.04
N ALA A 245 -24.96 -2.49 28.42
CA ALA A 245 -23.57 -2.46 27.96
C ALA A 245 -23.30 -1.38 26.89
N ALA A 246 -24.33 -0.97 26.14
CA ALA A 246 -24.21 0.05 25.08
C ALA A 246 -23.81 1.44 25.62
N SER A 247 -24.08 1.71 26.90
CA SER A 247 -23.61 2.92 27.60
C SER A 247 -22.09 3.05 27.67
N VAL A 248 -21.34 1.96 27.44
CA VAL A 248 -19.88 1.97 27.35
C VAL A 248 -19.42 1.70 25.93
N THR A 249 -19.98 0.69 25.27
CA THR A 249 -19.48 0.25 23.95
C THR A 249 -19.69 1.29 22.86
N SER A 250 -20.77 2.09 22.90
CA SER A 250 -21.01 3.18 21.94
C SER A 250 -19.90 4.24 21.94
N HIS A 251 -19.29 4.50 23.10
CA HIS A 251 -18.20 5.49 23.25
C HIS A 251 -16.84 4.96 22.82
N LEU A 252 -16.64 3.62 22.77
CA LEU A 252 -15.36 3.02 22.39
C LEU A 252 -14.95 3.39 20.96
N ALA A 253 -15.90 3.40 20.02
CA ALA A 253 -15.65 3.76 18.63
C ALA A 253 -15.13 5.20 18.52
N GLN A 254 -15.80 6.15 19.18
CA GLN A 254 -15.40 7.55 19.16
C GLN A 254 -14.09 7.79 19.93
N LEU A 255 -13.86 7.08 21.03
CA LEU A 255 -12.58 7.14 21.75
C LEU A 255 -11.43 6.60 20.89
N ALA A 256 -11.61 5.47 20.20
CA ALA A 256 -10.62 4.95 19.26
C ALA A 256 -10.32 5.95 18.15
N ARG A 257 -11.36 6.56 17.56
CA ARG A 257 -11.23 7.60 16.53
C ARG A 257 -10.50 8.85 17.02
N ASN A 258 -10.81 9.31 18.23
CA ASN A 258 -10.14 10.45 18.86
C ASN A 258 -8.66 10.17 19.13
N ILE A 259 -8.29 8.92 19.44
CA ILE A 259 -6.89 8.56 19.60
C ILE A 259 -6.22 8.46 18.23
N SER A 260 -6.88 7.87 17.22
CA SER A 260 -6.39 7.79 15.84
C SER A 260 -6.08 9.16 15.25
N SER A 261 -6.94 10.17 15.48
CA SER A 261 -6.72 11.54 15.00
C SER A 261 -5.49 12.21 15.63
N MET A 262 -5.01 11.75 16.79
CA MET A 262 -3.79 12.28 17.41
C MET A 262 -2.50 11.78 16.73
N PHE A 263 -2.58 10.79 15.84
CA PHE A 263 -1.44 10.24 15.10
C PHE A 263 -1.07 11.00 13.82
N LEU A 264 -1.63 12.20 13.59
CA LEU A 264 -1.31 13.02 12.41
C LEU A 264 0.20 13.31 12.27
N PHE A 265 0.94 13.38 13.38
CA PHE A 265 2.40 13.56 13.35
C PHE A 265 3.17 12.37 12.75
N CYS A 266 2.58 11.18 12.68
CA CYS A 266 3.18 10.03 11.97
C CYS A 266 2.93 10.12 10.44
N GLN A 267 2.16 11.10 9.95
CA GLN A 267 1.84 11.29 8.53
C GLN A 267 2.58 12.52 7.94
N ASP A 268 2.68 13.62 8.69
CA ASP A 268 3.30 14.86 8.24
C ASP A 268 4.64 15.15 8.94
N SER A 269 5.73 15.18 8.16
CA SER A 269 7.10 15.44 8.64
C SER A 269 7.37 16.87 9.14
N THR A 270 6.38 17.76 9.07
CA THR A 270 6.51 19.20 9.36
C THR A 270 5.98 19.62 10.73
N GLU A 271 5.12 18.82 11.38
CA GLU A 271 4.63 19.15 12.72
C GLU A 271 5.65 18.79 13.80
N ARG A 272 5.94 19.74 14.71
CA ARG A 272 6.72 19.45 15.91
C ARG A 272 5.95 18.46 16.78
N ILE A 273 6.52 17.28 16.97
CA ILE A 273 5.99 16.24 17.85
C ILE A 273 6.06 16.72 19.30
N ASP A 274 4.92 16.76 19.98
CA ASP A 274 4.82 17.12 21.40
C ASP A 274 4.89 15.86 22.27
N GLU A 275 5.90 15.75 23.13
CA GLU A 275 6.05 14.65 24.10
C GLU A 275 4.79 14.44 24.95
N ARG A 276 4.06 15.52 25.28
CA ARG A 276 2.82 15.43 26.06
C ARG A 276 1.75 14.68 25.28
N LYS A 277 1.64 14.92 23.96
CA LYS A 277 0.70 14.19 23.10
C LYS A 277 1.01 12.70 23.07
N ILE A 278 2.27 12.30 22.94
CA ILE A 278 2.65 10.87 22.95
C ILE A 278 2.25 10.19 24.27
N LYS A 279 2.50 10.84 25.41
CA LYS A 279 2.10 10.32 26.73
C LYS A 279 0.58 10.21 26.87
N VAL A 280 -0.17 11.18 26.35
CA VAL A 280 -1.64 11.16 26.34
C VAL A 280 -2.18 10.01 25.49
N ILE A 281 -1.65 9.81 24.28
CA ILE A 281 -2.00 8.68 23.41
C ILE A 281 -1.74 7.37 24.14
N GLY A 282 -0.54 7.16 24.68
CA GLY A 282 -0.18 5.94 25.38
C GLY A 282 -1.03 5.66 26.63
N HIS A 283 -1.42 6.70 27.37
CA HIS A 283 -2.34 6.55 28.50
C HIS A 283 -3.74 6.16 28.04
N SER A 284 -4.24 6.81 26.99
CA SER A 284 -5.58 6.59 26.44
C SER A 284 -5.70 5.20 25.82
N LEU A 285 -4.67 4.72 25.12
CA LEU A 285 -4.58 3.34 24.62
C LEU A 285 -4.70 2.31 25.73
N LYS A 286 -4.05 2.52 26.88
CA LYS A 286 -4.14 1.61 28.03
C LYS A 286 -5.54 1.57 28.64
N ILE A 287 -6.25 2.69 28.67
CA ILE A 287 -7.64 2.74 29.13
C ILE A 287 -8.53 2.01 28.12
N LEU A 288 -8.35 2.29 26.83
CA LEU A 288 -9.11 1.69 25.74
C LEU A 288 -8.94 0.16 25.73
N ASP A 289 -7.70 -0.35 25.80
CA ASP A 289 -7.41 -1.78 25.86
C ASP A 289 -8.14 -2.47 27.03
N LYS A 290 -8.09 -1.88 28.23
CA LYS A 290 -8.81 -2.43 29.39
C LYS A 290 -10.33 -2.41 29.22
N LEU A 291 -10.88 -1.37 28.59
CA LEU A 291 -12.31 -1.28 28.30
C LEU A 291 -12.72 -2.34 27.28
N PHE A 292 -11.98 -2.50 26.18
CA PHE A 292 -12.21 -3.58 25.22
C PHE A 292 -12.09 -4.96 25.90
N ALA A 293 -11.08 -5.19 26.73
CA ALA A 293 -10.94 -6.46 27.45
C ALA A 293 -12.13 -6.75 28.37
N THR A 294 -12.73 -5.72 28.95
CA THR A 294 -13.88 -5.83 29.86
C THR A 294 -15.19 -6.06 29.10
N TYR A 295 -15.39 -5.37 27.98
CA TYR A 295 -16.66 -5.33 27.24
C TYR A 295 -16.64 -6.07 25.89
N CYS A 296 -15.56 -6.78 25.56
CA CYS A 296 -15.34 -7.48 24.29
C CYS A 296 -16.58 -8.22 23.74
N PRO A 297 -17.33 -9.01 24.53
CA PRO A 297 -18.49 -9.75 24.03
C PRO A 297 -19.68 -8.89 23.57
N TYR A 298 -19.67 -7.58 23.87
CA TYR A 298 -20.72 -6.62 23.53
C TYR A 298 -20.31 -5.65 22.43
N VAL A 299 -19.15 -5.86 21.81
CA VAL A 299 -18.60 -5.02 20.74
C VAL A 299 -18.95 -5.65 19.40
N ASN A 300 -19.55 -4.86 18.50
CA ASN A 300 -19.90 -5.25 17.14
C ASN A 300 -18.83 -4.87 16.10
N ASN A 301 -19.02 -5.28 14.84
CA ASN A 301 -18.13 -4.97 13.72
C ASN A 301 -17.85 -3.48 13.53
N GLU A 302 -18.88 -2.63 13.65
CA GLU A 302 -18.76 -1.18 13.44
C GLU A 302 -17.77 -0.54 14.43
N ILE A 303 -17.83 -0.94 15.70
CA ILE A 303 -16.89 -0.45 16.73
C ILE A 303 -15.49 -1.01 16.48
N LEU A 304 -15.39 -2.29 16.12
CA LEU A 304 -14.11 -2.96 15.84
C LEU A 304 -13.37 -2.32 14.67
N SER A 305 -14.07 -1.84 13.63
CA SER A 305 -13.44 -1.13 12.50
C SER A 305 -12.59 0.07 12.97
N PHE A 306 -13.05 0.85 13.94
CA PHE A 306 -12.27 1.98 14.49
C PHE A 306 -11.08 1.52 15.32
N ALA A 307 -11.18 0.37 15.99
CA ALA A 307 -10.06 -0.22 16.73
C ALA A 307 -8.99 -0.79 15.78
N ILE A 308 -9.40 -1.38 14.65
CA ILE A 308 -8.49 -1.87 13.59
C ILE A 308 -7.77 -0.70 12.90
N GLU A 309 -8.47 0.41 12.63
CA GLU A 309 -7.86 1.63 12.12
C GLU A 309 -6.78 2.14 13.09
N LEU A 310 -7.12 2.24 14.38
CA LEU A 310 -6.19 2.64 15.43
C LEU A 310 -4.98 1.71 15.51
N LEU A 311 -5.17 0.39 15.48
CA LEU A 311 -4.09 -0.58 15.48
C LEU A 311 -3.18 -0.43 14.26
N SER A 312 -3.74 -0.17 13.08
CA SER A 312 -2.95 0.07 11.87
C SER A 312 -2.03 1.28 12.03
N LYS A 313 -2.54 2.38 12.63
CA LYS A 313 -1.74 3.58 12.95
C LYS A 313 -0.66 3.29 14.00
N VAL A 314 -1.00 2.55 15.05
CA VAL A 314 -0.06 2.16 16.10
C VAL A 314 1.10 1.32 15.54
N HIS A 315 0.83 0.36 14.64
CA HIS A 315 1.87 -0.46 14.01
C HIS A 315 2.81 0.37 13.12
N LYS A 316 2.28 1.35 12.39
CA LYS A 316 3.07 2.28 11.58
C LYS A 316 4.00 3.15 12.42
N CYS A 317 3.61 3.51 13.63
CA CYS A 317 4.47 4.26 14.55
C CYS A 317 5.41 3.34 15.37
N SER A 318 5.74 2.16 14.86
CA SER A 318 6.80 1.32 15.43
C SER A 318 8.17 1.99 15.22
N PRO A 319 9.14 1.83 16.15
CA PRO A 319 10.46 2.45 16.03
C PRO A 319 11.14 2.18 14.70
N LEU A 320 10.97 0.95 14.21
CA LEU A 320 11.53 0.44 12.95
C LEU A 320 11.03 1.18 11.71
N CYS A 321 9.85 1.80 11.77
CA CYS A 321 9.34 2.67 10.72
C CYS A 321 9.77 4.13 10.90
N LEU A 322 10.19 4.52 12.11
CA LEU A 322 10.52 5.90 12.48
C LEU A 322 12.02 6.21 12.50
N GLU A 323 12.90 5.22 12.64
CA GLU A 323 14.37 5.37 12.77
C GLU A 323 15.06 6.17 11.65
N LYS A 324 14.43 6.31 10.48
CA LYS A 324 14.93 7.14 9.37
C LYS A 324 14.03 8.32 9.00
N SER A 325 12.97 8.54 9.77
CA SER A 325 12.22 9.80 9.72
C SER A 325 13.06 10.92 10.35
N LYS A 326 12.74 12.20 10.07
CA LYS A 326 13.43 13.36 10.67
C LYS A 326 13.12 13.54 12.18
N ILE A 327 12.73 12.48 12.87
CA ILE A 327 12.32 12.46 14.28
C ILE A 327 13.54 12.12 15.14
N ASP A 328 13.69 12.83 16.26
CA ASP A 328 14.77 12.61 17.23
C ASP A 328 14.68 11.23 17.91
N ASP A 329 15.81 10.56 18.10
CA ASP A 329 15.88 9.22 18.72
C ASP A 329 15.20 9.14 20.10
N LYS A 330 15.25 10.22 20.89
CA LYS A 330 14.59 10.24 22.20
C LYS A 330 13.07 10.22 22.06
N LEU A 331 12.54 10.89 21.04
CA LEU A 331 11.11 10.86 20.73
C LEU A 331 10.69 9.48 20.22
N ILE A 332 11.52 8.83 19.40
CA ILE A 332 11.28 7.46 18.93
C ILE A 332 11.18 6.49 20.12
N GLU A 333 12.11 6.56 21.07
CA GLU A 333 12.04 5.70 22.26
C GLU A 333 10.83 6.04 23.14
N LEU A 334 10.44 7.32 23.22
CA LEU A 334 9.23 7.73 23.93
C LEU A 334 7.95 7.17 23.27
N ILE A 335 7.89 7.15 21.94
CA ILE A 335 6.82 6.51 21.15
C ILE A 335 6.83 4.99 21.39
N ASN A 336 7.99 4.36 21.36
CA ASN A 336 8.13 2.92 21.63
C ASN A 336 7.53 2.53 22.97
N VAL A 337 7.94 3.21 24.04
CA VAL A 337 7.56 2.92 25.43
C VAL A 337 6.07 3.16 25.68
N HIS A 338 5.51 4.24 25.12
CA HIS A 338 4.14 4.64 25.41
C HIS A 338 3.11 4.08 24.44
N ILE A 339 3.49 3.84 23.17
CA ILE A 339 2.57 3.49 22.08
C ILE A 339 2.88 2.10 21.54
N SER A 340 4.06 1.89 20.94
CA SER A 340 4.34 0.70 20.13
C SER A 340 4.30 -0.59 20.96
N ARG A 341 4.80 -0.58 22.20
CA ARG A 341 4.71 -1.74 23.13
C ARG A 341 3.29 -2.12 23.54
N GLY A 342 2.33 -1.20 23.38
CA GLY A 342 0.91 -1.46 23.68
C GLY A 342 0.16 -2.17 22.54
N SER A 343 0.76 -2.27 21.35
CA SER A 343 0.12 -2.84 20.16
C SER A 343 -0.27 -4.30 20.33
N GLU A 344 0.66 -5.14 20.77
CA GLU A 344 0.47 -6.58 20.92
C GLU A 344 -0.55 -6.94 22.01
N PRO A 345 -0.50 -6.39 23.24
CA PRO A 345 -1.56 -6.59 24.22
C PRO A 345 -2.94 -6.18 23.71
N PHE A 346 -3.04 -5.03 23.03
CA PHE A 346 -4.30 -4.54 22.51
C PHE A 346 -4.85 -5.43 21.39
N LEU A 347 -4.00 -5.88 20.47
CA LEU A 347 -4.37 -6.85 19.45
C LEU A 347 -4.87 -8.16 20.07
N ASN A 348 -4.15 -8.71 21.05
CA ASN A 348 -4.55 -9.92 21.77
C ASN A 348 -5.90 -9.76 22.50
N THR A 349 -6.24 -8.55 22.97
CA THR A 349 -7.55 -8.24 23.52
C THR A 349 -8.65 -8.33 22.45
N LEU A 350 -8.44 -7.71 21.28
CA LEU A 350 -9.43 -7.70 20.20
C LEU A 350 -9.64 -9.10 19.58
N PHE A 351 -8.58 -9.90 19.51
CA PHE A 351 -8.64 -11.29 19.03
C PHE A 351 -9.59 -12.20 19.81
N LYS A 352 -10.00 -11.79 21.02
CA LYS A 352 -10.99 -12.52 21.83
C LYS A 352 -12.43 -12.30 21.34
N SER A 353 -12.69 -11.30 20.50
CA SER A 353 -13.99 -11.07 19.91
C SER A 353 -14.21 -12.04 18.74
N SER A 354 -15.40 -12.67 18.69
CA SER A 354 -15.83 -13.48 17.55
C SER A 354 -15.90 -12.68 16.25
N ASP A 355 -16.22 -11.39 16.39
CA ASP A 355 -16.53 -10.48 15.29
C ASP A 355 -15.26 -9.84 14.69
N PHE A 356 -14.12 -9.98 15.37
CA PHE A 356 -12.86 -9.35 14.97
C PHE A 356 -12.41 -9.75 13.57
N LYS A 357 -12.55 -11.04 13.23
CA LYS A 357 -12.16 -11.56 11.92
C LYS A 357 -12.94 -10.87 10.79
N GLN A 358 -14.27 -10.83 10.90
CA GLN A 358 -15.12 -10.21 9.90
C GLN A 358 -14.83 -8.71 9.78
N ALA A 359 -14.77 -7.99 10.92
CA ALA A 359 -14.46 -6.57 10.93
C ALA A 359 -13.09 -6.25 10.31
N PHE A 360 -12.09 -7.13 10.50
CA PHE A 360 -10.75 -6.99 9.93
C PHE A 360 -10.74 -7.05 8.40
N PHE A 361 -11.49 -7.99 7.82
CA PHE A 361 -11.60 -8.09 6.36
C PHE A 361 -12.43 -6.95 5.77
N GLU A 362 -13.55 -6.59 6.39
CA GLU A 362 -14.39 -5.45 6.00
C GLU A 362 -13.60 -4.12 5.99
N TYR A 363 -12.73 -3.91 6.98
CA TYR A 363 -11.84 -2.75 7.03
C TYR A 363 -10.84 -2.74 5.87
N GLY A 364 -10.26 -3.88 5.51
CA GLY A 364 -9.31 -4.02 4.40
C GLY A 364 -9.89 -3.62 3.03
N ASN A 365 -11.20 -3.77 2.86
CA ASN A 365 -11.93 -3.44 1.64
C ASN A 365 -12.23 -1.94 1.48
N GLN A 366 -11.91 -1.11 2.47
CA GLN A 366 -12.11 0.34 2.40
C GLN A 366 -11.04 1.01 1.53
N ALA A 367 -11.42 2.07 0.80
CA ALA A 367 -10.53 2.76 -0.14
C ALA A 367 -9.40 3.55 0.55
N ASN A 368 -9.69 4.19 1.70
CA ASN A 368 -8.81 5.17 2.34
C ASN A 368 -8.14 4.65 3.61
N ILE A 369 -7.52 3.46 3.54
CA ILE A 369 -6.79 2.87 4.67
C ILE A 369 -5.28 3.10 4.58
N ASP A 370 -4.61 3.09 5.73
CA ASP A 370 -3.15 3.13 5.82
C ASP A 370 -2.55 1.78 5.40
N LYS A 371 -2.20 1.63 4.12
CA LYS A 371 -1.79 0.35 3.52
C LYS A 371 -0.57 -0.29 4.20
N LEU A 372 0.43 0.51 4.58
CA LEU A 372 1.59 0.04 5.34
C LEU A 372 1.20 -0.39 6.75
N GLY A 373 0.46 0.44 7.49
CA GLY A 373 0.01 0.11 8.83
C GLY A 373 -0.85 -1.16 8.87
N TYR A 374 -1.72 -1.32 7.86
CA TYR A 374 -2.53 -2.51 7.68
C TYR A 374 -1.69 -3.74 7.32
N HIS A 375 -0.66 -3.60 6.48
CA HIS A 375 0.29 -4.68 6.18
C HIS A 375 1.02 -5.19 7.43
N LEU A 376 1.49 -4.26 8.26
CA LEU A 376 2.16 -4.61 9.51
C LEU A 376 1.21 -5.31 10.48
N LEU A 377 -0.06 -4.89 10.53
CA LEU A 377 -1.10 -5.57 11.30
C LEU A 377 -1.39 -6.98 10.76
N ILE A 378 -1.45 -7.18 9.43
CA ILE A 378 -1.56 -8.51 8.80
C ILE A 378 -0.44 -9.43 9.28
N VAL A 379 0.82 -8.95 9.25
CA VAL A 379 1.98 -9.71 9.74
C VAL A 379 1.86 -10.05 11.23
N SER A 380 1.42 -9.11 12.08
CA SER A 380 1.19 -9.36 13.51
C SER A 380 0.09 -10.40 13.76
N ILE A 381 -1.02 -10.33 13.00
CA ILE A 381 -2.12 -11.29 13.04
C ILE A 381 -1.61 -12.70 12.67
N MET A 382 -0.84 -12.83 11.58
CA MET A 382 -0.28 -14.12 11.17
C MET A 382 0.63 -14.72 12.26
N LYS A 383 1.43 -13.90 12.96
CA LYS A 383 2.27 -14.34 14.09
C LYS A 383 1.45 -14.88 15.26
N ILE A 384 0.27 -14.30 15.54
CA ILE A 384 -0.66 -14.82 16.55
C ILE A 384 -1.24 -16.16 16.07
N LEU A 385 -1.68 -16.23 14.81
CA LEU A 385 -2.30 -17.42 14.22
C LEU A 385 -1.35 -18.63 14.16
N ILE A 386 -0.05 -18.42 13.97
CA ILE A 386 0.96 -19.49 14.01
C ILE A 386 0.93 -20.29 15.32
N ASN A 387 0.56 -19.64 16.43
CA ASN A 387 0.50 -20.24 17.76
C ASN A 387 -0.95 -20.51 18.22
N ALA A 388 -1.95 -20.26 17.37
CA ALA A 388 -3.35 -20.44 17.69
C ALA A 388 -3.80 -21.91 17.55
N PRO A 389 -4.92 -22.31 18.16
CA PRO A 389 -5.53 -23.61 17.90
C PRO A 389 -5.81 -23.81 16.40
N TYR A 390 -5.70 -25.06 15.96
CA TYR A 390 -5.81 -25.43 14.55
C TYR A 390 -7.14 -24.97 13.92
N GLU A 391 -8.24 -25.03 14.66
CA GLU A 391 -9.55 -24.60 14.19
C GLU A 391 -9.56 -23.10 13.85
N GLN A 392 -9.02 -22.26 14.74
CA GLN A 392 -8.94 -20.82 14.55
C GLN A 392 -7.98 -20.47 13.42
N HIS A 393 -6.82 -21.14 13.36
CA HIS A 393 -5.87 -21.03 12.27
C HIS A 393 -6.54 -21.30 10.90
N CYS A 394 -7.27 -22.41 10.78
CA CYS A 394 -7.97 -22.79 9.55
C CYS A 394 -9.08 -21.81 9.18
N GLU A 395 -9.80 -21.31 10.18
CA GLU A 395 -10.86 -20.33 9.94
C GLU A 395 -10.34 -19.08 9.25
N TRP A 396 -9.14 -18.60 9.62
CA TRP A 396 -8.50 -17.41 9.05
C TRP A 396 -7.78 -17.67 7.73
N THR A 397 -7.30 -18.89 7.50
CA THR A 397 -6.47 -19.23 6.32
C THR A 397 -7.28 -19.85 5.18
N LEU A 398 -8.30 -20.66 5.51
CA LEU A 398 -9.12 -21.45 4.58
C LEU A 398 -10.59 -21.00 4.54
N GLY A 399 -10.94 -19.94 5.28
CA GLY A 399 -12.29 -19.36 5.25
C GLY A 399 -12.65 -18.73 3.89
N ALA A 400 -13.89 -18.24 3.77
CA ALA A 400 -14.35 -17.52 2.59
C ALA A 400 -13.45 -16.30 2.27
N GLU A 401 -12.95 -15.65 3.32
CA GLU A 401 -11.88 -14.66 3.26
C GLU A 401 -10.64 -15.25 3.93
N SER A 402 -9.48 -15.11 3.26
CA SER A 402 -8.21 -15.68 3.71
C SER A 402 -7.21 -14.58 4.02
N ILE A 403 -6.56 -14.67 5.19
CA ILE A 403 -5.47 -13.76 5.56
C ILE A 403 -4.29 -13.85 4.59
N ILE A 404 -4.07 -15.01 3.95
CA ILE A 404 -3.01 -15.20 2.97
C ILE A 404 -3.36 -14.47 1.67
N ASP A 405 -4.61 -14.53 1.23
CA ASP A 405 -5.10 -13.78 0.07
C ASP A 405 -4.99 -12.26 0.29
N VAL A 406 -5.33 -11.80 1.50
CA VAL A 406 -5.17 -10.40 1.90
C VAL A 406 -3.71 -9.97 1.93
N ALA A 407 -2.79 -10.78 2.48
CA ALA A 407 -1.37 -10.46 2.51
C ALA A 407 -0.77 -10.35 1.10
N LEU A 408 -1.10 -11.29 0.21
CA LEU A 408 -0.69 -11.29 -1.20
C LEU A 408 -1.30 -10.13 -1.98
N THR A 409 -2.52 -9.69 -1.63
CA THR A 409 -3.14 -8.51 -2.25
C THR A 409 -2.47 -7.22 -1.78
N ASN A 410 -2.31 -7.06 -0.46
CA ASN A 410 -1.87 -5.81 0.15
C ASN A 410 -0.39 -5.51 -0.09
N ILE A 411 0.45 -6.53 -0.35
CA ILE A 411 1.88 -6.32 -0.67
C ILE A 411 2.10 -5.42 -1.89
N ASN A 412 1.16 -5.41 -2.85
CA ASN A 412 1.23 -4.55 -4.02
C ASN A 412 1.05 -3.06 -3.68
N HIS A 413 0.39 -2.75 -2.57
CA HIS A 413 0.15 -1.37 -2.13
C HIS A 413 1.31 -0.76 -1.34
N ILE A 414 2.31 -1.56 -0.96
CA ILE A 414 3.48 -1.15 -0.16
C ILE A 414 4.80 -1.28 -0.96
N GLN A 415 4.70 -1.18 -2.28
CA GLN A 415 5.83 -1.31 -3.19
C GLN A 415 6.92 -0.27 -2.91
N GLU A 416 6.55 0.95 -2.58
CA GLU A 416 7.50 2.02 -2.23
C GLU A 416 8.38 1.59 -1.06
N GLU A 417 7.77 1.08 0.01
CA GLU A 417 8.48 0.64 1.21
C GLU A 417 9.36 -0.58 0.96
N ILE A 418 8.93 -1.51 0.10
CA ILE A 418 9.73 -2.68 -0.28
C ILE A 418 10.97 -2.27 -1.08
N LEU A 419 10.82 -1.40 -2.09
CA LEU A 419 11.92 -0.95 -2.95
C LEU A 419 12.96 -0.13 -2.16
N VAL A 420 12.49 0.75 -1.29
CA VAL A 420 13.36 1.57 -0.44
C VAL A 420 14.07 0.73 0.62
N GLY A 421 13.42 -0.34 1.12
CA GLY A 421 14.04 -1.33 2.00
C GLY A 421 14.47 -0.81 3.38
N GLN A 422 13.99 0.38 3.78
CA GLN A 422 14.35 1.04 5.03
C GLN A 422 13.60 0.47 6.23
N VAL A 423 12.34 0.07 6.06
CA VAL A 423 11.56 -0.55 7.13
C VAL A 423 12.04 -1.99 7.32
N ARG A 424 12.65 -2.25 8.47
CA ARG A 424 13.21 -3.56 8.83
C ARG A 424 12.53 -4.11 10.07
N LEU A 425 11.98 -5.30 9.99
CA LEU A 425 11.27 -5.96 11.09
C LEU A 425 12.19 -6.93 11.84
N PRO A 426 11.89 -7.27 13.11
CA PRO A 426 12.66 -8.28 13.82
C PRO A 426 12.47 -9.64 13.13
N GLY A 427 13.57 -10.21 12.64
CA GLY A 427 13.61 -11.52 12.02
C GLY A 427 13.69 -12.66 13.03
N VAL A 428 13.37 -13.87 12.57
CA VAL A 428 13.58 -15.10 13.34
C VAL A 428 15.10 -15.35 13.45
N HIS A 429 15.57 -15.67 14.64
CA HIS A 429 16.96 -16.00 14.95
C HIS A 429 16.98 -17.22 15.85
N ASP A 430 17.93 -18.12 15.62
CA ASP A 430 18.14 -19.26 16.51
C ASP A 430 18.70 -18.81 17.85
N ILE A 431 18.50 -19.63 18.89
CA ILE A 431 18.96 -19.34 20.24
C ILE A 431 20.50 -19.19 20.23
N GLY A 432 20.98 -17.96 20.44
CA GLY A 432 22.42 -17.64 20.47
C GLY A 432 22.92 -16.81 19.28
N GLU A 433 22.09 -16.59 18.25
CA GLU A 433 22.42 -15.71 17.13
C GLU A 433 22.04 -14.24 17.41
N ARG A 434 22.72 -13.30 16.75
CA ARG A 434 22.34 -11.88 16.81
C ARG A 434 20.95 -11.71 16.17
N PRO A 435 20.06 -10.87 16.74
CA PRO A 435 18.77 -10.57 16.13
C PRO A 435 18.97 -10.11 14.68
N ARG A 436 18.47 -10.88 13.72
CA ARG A 436 18.55 -10.54 12.30
C ARG A 436 17.44 -9.55 11.97
N SER A 437 17.74 -8.51 11.20
CA SER A 437 16.72 -7.62 10.65
C SER A 437 16.19 -8.19 9.33
N ALA A 438 14.87 -8.32 9.23
CA ALA A 438 14.16 -8.81 8.04
C ALA A 438 13.58 -7.62 7.25
N SER A 439 13.63 -7.67 5.93
CA SER A 439 12.85 -6.78 5.07
C SER A 439 11.33 -7.01 5.28
N ILE A 440 10.49 -6.06 4.85
CA ILE A 440 9.03 -6.27 4.87
C ILE A 440 8.64 -7.52 4.06
N TYR A 441 9.30 -7.75 2.93
CA TYR A 441 9.07 -8.95 2.10
C TYR A 441 9.37 -10.24 2.88
N GLU A 442 10.54 -10.35 3.51
CA GLU A 442 10.92 -11.50 4.35
C GLU A 442 9.98 -11.67 5.55
N ALA A 443 9.62 -10.59 6.21
CA ALA A 443 8.71 -10.60 7.34
C ALA A 443 7.26 -10.97 6.96
N THR A 444 6.92 -10.89 5.67
CA THR A 444 5.62 -11.30 5.13
C THR A 444 5.63 -12.77 4.72
N ILE A 445 6.64 -13.20 3.96
CA ILE A 445 6.71 -14.57 3.43
C ILE A 445 6.88 -15.60 4.55
N VAL A 446 7.68 -15.31 5.58
CA VAL A 446 7.99 -16.28 6.64
C VAL A 446 6.72 -16.70 7.41
N PRO A 447 5.89 -15.79 7.94
CA PRO A 447 4.64 -16.18 8.58
C PRO A 447 3.67 -16.93 7.65
N ILE A 448 3.56 -16.52 6.37
CA ILE A 448 2.70 -17.21 5.39
C ILE A 448 3.16 -18.67 5.25
N CYS A 449 4.45 -18.90 5.03
CA CYS A 449 5.02 -20.24 4.92
C CYS A 449 4.81 -21.06 6.20
N SER A 450 4.96 -20.45 7.38
CA SER A 450 4.68 -21.13 8.66
C SER A 450 3.21 -21.54 8.79
N LEU A 451 2.25 -20.69 8.42
CA LEU A 451 0.82 -21.02 8.43
C LEU A 451 0.53 -22.17 7.45
N ILE A 452 1.02 -22.06 6.21
CA ILE A 452 0.82 -23.07 5.17
C ILE A 452 1.36 -24.44 5.61
N SER A 453 2.51 -24.48 6.29
CA SER A 453 3.11 -25.74 6.77
C SER A 453 2.27 -26.48 7.81
N GLN A 454 1.27 -25.82 8.42
CA GLN A 454 0.36 -26.41 9.40
C GLN A 454 -0.98 -26.86 8.79
N ILE A 455 -1.20 -26.64 7.49
CA ILE A 455 -2.44 -27.02 6.79
C ILE A 455 -2.34 -28.48 6.30
N PRO A 456 -3.32 -29.35 6.61
CA PRO A 456 -3.36 -30.71 6.08
C PRO A 456 -3.75 -30.73 4.60
N GLY A 457 -3.52 -31.87 3.94
CA GLY A 457 -3.77 -32.03 2.50
C GLY A 457 -5.18 -31.61 2.04
N ASP A 458 -6.21 -31.87 2.85
CA ASP A 458 -7.61 -31.56 2.50
C ASP A 458 -7.89 -30.06 2.33
N GLY A 459 -7.15 -29.20 3.05
CA GLY A 459 -7.27 -27.74 2.94
C GLY A 459 -6.37 -27.13 1.87
N PHE A 460 -5.43 -27.91 1.33
CA PHE A 460 -4.33 -27.37 0.53
C PHE A 460 -4.78 -26.85 -0.85
N GLN A 461 -5.84 -27.44 -1.43
CA GLN A 461 -6.41 -27.00 -2.71
C GLN A 461 -6.81 -25.51 -2.69
N ALA A 462 -7.36 -25.01 -1.58
CA ALA A 462 -7.72 -23.60 -1.45
C ALA A 462 -6.49 -22.68 -1.51
N ILE A 463 -5.38 -23.12 -0.92
CA ILE A 463 -4.11 -22.40 -0.95
C ILE A 463 -3.54 -22.39 -2.37
N GLU A 464 -3.56 -23.51 -3.08
CA GLU A 464 -3.12 -23.58 -4.48
C GLU A 464 -3.89 -22.59 -5.38
N LEU A 465 -5.20 -22.47 -5.18
CA LEU A 465 -6.03 -21.52 -5.92
C LEU A 465 -5.66 -20.06 -5.61
N ILE A 466 -5.43 -19.72 -4.33
CA ILE A 466 -4.97 -18.38 -3.92
C ILE A 466 -3.61 -18.08 -4.55
N LEU A 467 -2.67 -19.01 -4.48
CA LEU A 467 -1.35 -18.80 -5.04
C LEU A 467 -1.41 -18.67 -6.58
N LEU A 468 -2.21 -19.48 -7.26
CA LEU A 468 -2.39 -19.37 -8.71
C LEU A 468 -3.03 -18.04 -9.11
N LYS A 469 -4.04 -17.56 -8.37
CA LYS A 469 -4.67 -16.24 -8.55
C LYS A 469 -3.61 -15.13 -8.52
N HIS A 470 -2.72 -15.14 -7.54
CA HIS A 470 -1.68 -14.11 -7.37
C HIS A 470 -0.46 -14.29 -8.27
N LEU A 471 -0.16 -15.53 -8.67
CA LEU A 471 0.89 -15.80 -9.66
C LEU A 471 0.53 -15.17 -11.02
N LEU A 472 -0.76 -15.15 -11.36
CA LEU A 472 -1.29 -14.69 -12.65
C LEU A 472 -2.01 -13.32 -12.57
N SER A 473 -1.74 -12.53 -11.52
CA SER A 473 -2.44 -11.26 -11.26
C SER A 473 -1.91 -10.05 -12.04
N ASN A 474 -0.84 -10.22 -12.83
CA ASN A 474 -0.06 -9.13 -13.45
C ASN A 474 0.48 -8.10 -12.43
N GLN A 475 0.67 -8.52 -11.17
CA GLN A 475 1.16 -7.66 -10.09
C GLN A 475 2.47 -8.21 -9.55
N LEU A 476 3.57 -7.51 -9.83
CA LEU A 476 4.94 -7.98 -9.60
C LEU A 476 5.16 -8.59 -8.21
N TRP A 477 4.85 -7.85 -7.15
CA TRP A 477 5.15 -8.29 -5.79
C TRP A 477 4.33 -9.50 -5.35
N SER A 478 3.04 -9.51 -5.65
CA SER A 478 2.19 -10.68 -5.35
C SER A 478 2.57 -11.92 -6.16
N SER A 479 2.98 -11.75 -7.43
CA SER A 479 3.39 -12.87 -8.28
C SER A 479 4.74 -13.45 -7.85
N LEU A 480 5.70 -12.60 -7.47
CA LEU A 480 6.97 -13.04 -6.89
C LEU A 480 6.77 -13.73 -5.54
N LEU A 481 5.96 -13.15 -4.65
CA LEU A 481 5.67 -13.72 -3.34
C LEU A 481 4.98 -15.08 -3.49
N SER A 482 3.99 -15.20 -4.38
CA SER A 482 3.35 -16.47 -4.71
C SER A 482 4.36 -17.51 -5.22
N SER A 483 5.22 -17.13 -6.17
CA SER A 483 6.27 -18.02 -6.73
C SER A 483 7.23 -18.53 -5.65
N ASP A 484 7.64 -17.66 -4.72
CA ASP A 484 8.50 -18.06 -3.61
C ASP A 484 7.80 -18.97 -2.60
N ILE A 485 6.51 -18.75 -2.32
CA ILE A 485 5.69 -19.63 -1.48
C ILE A 485 5.54 -21.02 -2.14
N TRP A 486 5.27 -21.09 -3.45
CA TRP A 486 5.25 -22.37 -4.18
C TRP A 486 6.58 -23.11 -4.05
N CYS A 487 7.71 -22.40 -4.18
CA CYS A 487 9.02 -23.00 -3.99
C CYS A 487 9.25 -23.51 -2.57
N PHE A 488 8.74 -22.79 -1.55
CA PHE A 488 8.77 -23.27 -0.17
C PHE A 488 7.97 -24.57 -0.03
N VAL A 489 6.73 -24.60 -0.52
CA VAL A 489 5.88 -25.80 -0.53
C VAL A 489 6.59 -26.96 -1.23
N GLY A 490 7.19 -26.73 -2.39
CA GLY A 490 7.93 -27.76 -3.12
C GLY A 490 9.16 -28.29 -2.39
N ARG A 491 9.75 -27.53 -1.46
CA ARG A 491 10.89 -27.97 -0.63
C ARG A 491 10.48 -28.77 0.60
N ILE A 492 9.35 -28.42 1.22
CA ILE A 492 8.88 -29.09 2.45
C ILE A 492 7.90 -30.23 2.18
N GLY A 493 7.22 -30.19 1.03
CA GLY A 493 6.25 -31.19 0.60
C GLY A 493 6.91 -32.45 0.05
N SER A 494 6.07 -33.40 -0.37
CA SER A 494 6.56 -34.63 -0.98
C SER A 494 7.03 -34.40 -2.42
N SER A 495 7.91 -35.28 -2.92
CA SER A 495 8.33 -35.27 -4.32
C SER A 495 7.15 -35.41 -5.27
N GLU A 496 6.15 -36.20 -4.92
CA GLU A 496 4.93 -36.42 -5.71
C GLU A 496 4.11 -35.13 -5.85
N LEU A 497 3.97 -34.36 -4.77
CA LEU A 497 3.30 -33.07 -4.80
C LEU A 497 4.04 -32.11 -5.73
N CYS A 498 5.36 -31.99 -5.60
CA CYS A 498 6.18 -31.12 -6.45
C CYS A 498 6.10 -31.53 -7.94
N ILE A 499 6.09 -32.83 -8.25
CA ILE A 499 5.86 -33.34 -9.61
C ILE A 499 4.48 -32.92 -10.12
N GLY A 500 3.43 -33.11 -9.31
CA GLY A 500 2.06 -32.72 -9.65
C GLY A 500 1.95 -31.23 -9.98
N HIS A 501 2.61 -30.40 -9.16
CA HIS A 501 2.73 -28.96 -9.33
C HIS A 501 3.41 -28.58 -10.65
N VAL A 502 4.57 -29.15 -10.94
CA VAL A 502 5.28 -28.92 -12.21
C VAL A 502 4.41 -29.33 -13.41
N LYS A 503 3.78 -30.50 -13.36
CA LYS A 503 2.88 -30.98 -14.44
C LYS A 503 1.69 -30.05 -14.65
N TYR A 504 1.05 -29.60 -13.58
CA TYR A 504 -0.09 -28.68 -13.67
C TYR A 504 0.33 -27.33 -14.25
N LEU A 505 1.41 -26.74 -13.73
CA LEU A 505 1.90 -25.43 -14.18
C LEU A 505 2.40 -25.47 -15.64
N LEU A 506 2.98 -26.59 -16.10
CA LEU A 506 3.34 -26.78 -17.51
C LEU A 506 2.09 -26.78 -18.42
N LYS A 507 0.97 -27.36 -17.97
CA LYS A 507 -0.31 -27.27 -18.71
C LYS A 507 -0.82 -25.84 -18.76
N VAL A 508 -0.73 -25.09 -17.67
CA VAL A 508 -1.10 -23.67 -17.63
C VAL A 508 -0.21 -22.87 -18.58
N TYR A 509 1.10 -23.10 -18.57
CA TYR A 509 2.06 -22.47 -19.47
C TYR A 509 1.72 -22.76 -20.94
N ALA A 510 1.41 -24.01 -21.29
CA ALA A 510 1.03 -24.38 -22.66
C ALA A 510 -0.19 -23.60 -23.19
N VAL A 511 -1.14 -23.24 -22.31
CA VAL A 511 -2.30 -22.41 -22.68
C VAL A 511 -1.91 -20.93 -22.83
N LEU A 512 -0.95 -20.45 -22.05
CA LEU A 512 -0.55 -19.04 -22.00
C LEU A 512 0.67 -18.70 -22.89
N MET A 513 1.28 -19.68 -23.55
CA MET A 513 2.52 -19.52 -24.31
C MET A 513 2.46 -18.46 -25.42
N THR A 514 1.26 -18.15 -25.94
CA THR A 514 1.05 -17.07 -26.92
C THR A 514 1.24 -15.67 -26.33
N ARG A 515 1.26 -15.55 -25.00
CA ARG A 515 1.50 -14.34 -24.22
C ARG A 515 2.88 -14.39 -23.54
N SER A 516 3.88 -15.01 -24.19
CA SER A 516 5.22 -15.29 -23.61
C SER A 516 5.91 -14.08 -22.98
N ASN A 517 5.62 -12.87 -23.47
CA ASN A 517 6.27 -11.63 -23.01
C ASN A 517 5.49 -10.92 -21.88
N SER A 518 4.39 -11.53 -21.40
CA SER A 518 3.63 -11.00 -20.25
C SER A 518 4.31 -11.36 -18.94
N LEU A 519 4.18 -10.51 -17.92
CA LEU A 519 4.79 -10.71 -16.61
C LEU A 519 4.37 -12.04 -15.99
N GLU A 520 3.09 -12.39 -16.13
CA GLU A 520 2.49 -13.61 -15.63
C GLU A 520 3.18 -14.86 -16.18
N VAL A 521 3.44 -14.88 -17.50
CA VAL A 521 4.10 -16.02 -18.16
C VAL A 521 5.57 -16.09 -17.82
N VAL A 522 6.26 -14.95 -17.71
CA VAL A 522 7.68 -14.90 -17.29
C VAL A 522 7.87 -15.42 -15.87
N VAL A 523 7.01 -14.99 -14.93
CA VAL A 523 7.06 -15.47 -13.54
C VAL A 523 6.68 -16.95 -13.46
N LEU A 524 5.69 -17.40 -14.24
CA LEU A 524 5.30 -18.80 -14.34
C LEU A 524 6.42 -19.69 -14.88
N GLU A 525 7.09 -19.27 -15.96
CA GLU A 525 8.23 -19.99 -16.55
C GLU A 525 9.36 -20.17 -15.53
N ASN A 526 9.70 -19.09 -14.83
CA ASN A 526 10.72 -19.12 -13.78
C ASN A 526 10.32 -20.05 -12.62
N LEU A 527 9.06 -19.99 -12.16
CA LEU A 527 8.56 -20.88 -11.12
C LEU A 527 8.66 -22.35 -11.53
N ILE A 528 8.23 -22.70 -12.74
CA ILE A 528 8.28 -24.07 -13.25
C ILE A 528 9.73 -24.57 -13.25
N GLY A 529 10.66 -23.78 -13.77
CA GLY A 529 12.08 -24.13 -13.78
C GLY A 529 12.65 -24.33 -12.37
N ARG A 530 12.32 -23.44 -11.42
CA ARG A 530 12.74 -23.53 -10.02
C ARG A 530 12.20 -24.77 -9.32
N LEU A 531 10.92 -25.09 -9.49
CA LEU A 531 10.29 -26.29 -8.92
C LEU A 531 10.85 -27.56 -9.52
N TYR A 532 10.99 -27.62 -10.85
CA TYR A 532 11.59 -28.74 -11.53
C TYR A 532 13.02 -29.00 -11.05
N ASN A 533 13.80 -27.95 -10.77
CA ASN A 533 15.15 -28.09 -10.25
C ASN A 533 15.23 -28.70 -8.83
N LEU A 534 14.13 -28.69 -8.06
CA LEU A 534 14.06 -29.37 -6.76
C LEU A 534 13.91 -30.89 -6.88
N LEU A 535 13.51 -31.40 -8.05
CA LEU A 535 13.27 -32.82 -8.27
C LEU A 535 14.58 -33.61 -8.43
N PRO A 536 14.63 -34.90 -8.03
CA PRO A 536 15.74 -35.79 -8.35
C PRO A 536 15.92 -35.99 -9.87
N GLU A 537 17.15 -36.24 -10.32
CA GLU A 537 17.49 -36.38 -11.74
C GLU A 537 16.69 -37.48 -12.48
N GLU A 538 16.40 -38.62 -11.81
CA GLU A 538 15.61 -39.69 -12.43
C GLU A 538 14.14 -39.28 -12.61
N THR A 539 13.57 -38.57 -11.63
CA THR A 539 12.22 -38.02 -11.70
C THR A 539 12.09 -36.98 -12.80
N LYS A 540 13.10 -36.09 -12.91
CA LYS A 540 13.23 -35.11 -14.00
C LYS A 540 13.16 -35.79 -15.38
N HIS A 541 13.89 -36.90 -15.54
CA HIS A 541 13.86 -37.69 -16.77
C HIS A 541 12.48 -38.29 -17.05
N ILE A 542 11.88 -38.97 -16.07
CA ILE A 542 10.57 -39.62 -16.21
C ILE A 542 9.50 -38.61 -16.63
N LEU A 543 9.45 -37.45 -15.95
CA LEU A 543 8.49 -36.39 -16.23
C LEU A 543 8.52 -35.95 -17.70
N ILE A 544 9.72 -35.83 -18.29
CA ILE A 544 9.88 -35.42 -19.68
C ILE A 544 9.52 -36.54 -20.65
N THR A 545 9.84 -37.79 -20.32
CA THR A 545 9.50 -38.94 -21.18
C THR A 545 7.99 -39.24 -21.23
N GLU A 546 7.22 -38.74 -20.26
CA GLU A 546 5.76 -38.90 -20.19
C GLU A 546 4.97 -37.87 -21.02
N PHE A 547 5.63 -36.89 -21.65
CA PHE A 547 4.94 -35.96 -22.54
C PHE A 547 4.47 -36.65 -23.83
N ASP A 548 3.18 -36.53 -24.12
CA ASP A 548 2.57 -37.09 -25.34
C ASP A 548 3.02 -36.34 -26.61
N ASP A 549 3.19 -35.01 -26.51
CA ASP A 549 3.57 -34.13 -27.61
C ASP A 549 4.84 -33.34 -27.25
N LEU A 550 5.99 -33.88 -27.66
CA LEU A 550 7.29 -33.25 -27.46
C LEU A 550 7.61 -32.16 -28.50
N GLU A 551 6.86 -32.09 -29.60
CA GLU A 551 7.01 -31.05 -30.64
C GLU A 551 6.45 -29.72 -30.14
N ASN A 552 5.43 -29.78 -29.27
CA ASN A 552 4.94 -28.61 -28.56
C ASN A 552 6.00 -28.10 -27.56
N PRO A 553 6.45 -26.82 -27.68
CA PRO A 553 7.48 -26.24 -26.82
C PRO A 553 7.00 -25.96 -25.38
N SER A 554 5.90 -26.54 -24.93
CA SER A 554 5.40 -26.46 -23.56
C SER A 554 6.43 -26.87 -22.49
N TRP A 555 7.42 -27.69 -22.84
CA TRP A 555 8.50 -28.12 -21.94
C TRP A 555 9.69 -27.14 -21.85
N LEU A 556 9.73 -26.08 -22.67
CA LEU A 556 10.83 -25.10 -22.66
C LEU A 556 11.16 -24.49 -21.27
N PRO A 557 10.20 -24.24 -20.36
CA PRO A 557 10.49 -23.69 -19.03
C PRO A 557 11.49 -24.50 -18.22
N VAL A 558 11.54 -25.83 -18.41
CA VAL A 558 12.45 -26.72 -17.68
C VAL A 558 13.77 -26.96 -18.41
N ALA A 559 13.91 -26.47 -19.65
CA ALA A 559 14.99 -26.83 -20.55
C ALA A 559 16.40 -26.55 -19.98
N ARG A 560 16.54 -25.43 -19.24
CA ARG A 560 17.80 -25.03 -18.59
C ARG A 560 18.29 -26.07 -17.57
N PHE A 561 17.38 -26.80 -16.95
CA PHE A 561 17.65 -27.71 -15.84
C PHE A 561 17.59 -29.19 -16.25
N LEU A 562 17.51 -29.46 -17.56
CA LEU A 562 17.44 -30.84 -18.07
C LEU A 562 18.74 -31.61 -17.77
N PRO A 563 18.64 -32.82 -17.20
CA PRO A 563 19.77 -33.75 -17.09
C PRO A 563 20.37 -34.07 -18.46
N SER A 564 21.67 -34.35 -18.55
CA SER A 564 22.32 -34.72 -19.82
C SER A 564 21.65 -35.92 -20.51
N LYS A 565 21.26 -36.95 -19.73
CA LYS A 565 20.50 -38.11 -20.23
C LYS A 565 19.17 -37.69 -20.88
N THR A 566 18.47 -36.73 -20.30
CA THR A 566 17.18 -36.23 -20.82
C THR A 566 17.37 -35.35 -22.04
N LYS A 567 18.41 -34.52 -22.08
CA LYS A 567 18.77 -33.74 -23.28
C LYS A 567 19.04 -34.65 -24.47
N SER A 568 19.88 -35.68 -24.31
CA SER A 568 20.16 -36.65 -25.38
C SER A 568 18.92 -37.44 -25.84
N PHE A 569 18.00 -37.75 -24.91
CA PHE A 569 16.71 -38.36 -25.28
C PHE A 569 15.86 -37.43 -26.15
N LEU A 570 15.72 -36.15 -25.76
CA LEU A 570 14.97 -35.16 -26.52
C LEU A 570 15.61 -34.87 -27.88
N GLU A 571 16.93 -34.72 -27.93
CA GLU A 571 17.70 -34.57 -29.18
C GLU A 571 17.40 -35.72 -30.14
N SER A 572 17.46 -36.97 -29.67
CA SER A 572 17.17 -38.14 -30.51
C SER A 572 15.71 -38.20 -30.96
N ARG A 573 14.75 -37.77 -30.13
CA ARG A 573 13.32 -37.80 -30.45
C ARG A 573 12.90 -36.69 -31.41
N LEU A 574 13.48 -35.51 -31.26
CA LEU A 574 13.16 -34.32 -32.05
C LEU A 574 14.08 -34.12 -33.26
N ALA A 575 15.06 -35.01 -33.47
CA ALA A 575 15.99 -34.94 -34.61
C ALA A 575 15.28 -34.77 -35.96
N CYS A 576 14.22 -35.54 -36.23
CA CYS A 576 13.46 -35.41 -37.48
C CYS A 576 12.86 -34.01 -37.66
N VAL A 577 12.27 -33.45 -36.61
CA VAL A 577 11.64 -32.12 -36.62
C VAL A 577 12.69 -31.02 -36.75
N LEU A 578 13.82 -31.14 -36.06
CA LEU A 578 14.91 -30.16 -36.12
C LEU A 578 15.64 -30.20 -37.48
N ASN A 579 15.68 -31.37 -38.13
CA ASN A 579 16.20 -31.51 -39.48
C ASN A 579 15.31 -30.87 -40.55
N GLU A 580 14.10 -30.40 -40.21
CA GLU A 580 13.25 -29.61 -41.10
C GLU A 580 13.68 -28.14 -41.20
N ILE A 581 14.60 -27.65 -40.36
CA ILE A 581 15.05 -26.24 -40.37
C ILE A 581 15.50 -25.76 -41.77
N PRO A 582 16.35 -26.51 -42.52
CA PRO A 582 16.75 -26.10 -43.87
C PRO A 582 15.57 -26.02 -44.85
N THR A 583 14.66 -27.00 -44.81
CA THR A 583 13.49 -27.04 -45.69
C THR A 583 12.48 -25.94 -45.34
N ALA A 584 12.21 -25.73 -44.05
CA ALA A 584 11.34 -24.68 -43.54
C ALA A 584 11.86 -23.28 -43.93
N PHE A 585 13.17 -23.05 -43.85
CA PHE A 585 13.77 -21.79 -44.28
C PHE A 585 13.66 -21.59 -45.80
N ALA A 586 13.94 -22.63 -46.59
CA ALA A 586 13.79 -22.56 -48.05
C ALA A 586 12.33 -22.32 -48.46
N GLU A 587 11.36 -22.93 -47.77
CA GLU A 587 9.93 -22.71 -47.97
C GLU A 587 9.51 -21.30 -47.57
N LEU A 588 10.03 -20.73 -46.49
CA LEU A 588 9.79 -19.34 -46.12
C LEU A 588 10.31 -18.38 -47.20
N GLN A 589 11.51 -18.62 -47.75
CA GLN A 589 12.07 -17.82 -48.83
C GLN A 589 11.23 -17.92 -50.12
N ARG A 590 10.71 -19.13 -50.42
CA ARG A 590 9.87 -19.37 -51.59
C ARG A 590 8.45 -18.82 -51.42
N GLN A 591 7.91 -18.92 -50.22
CA GLN A 591 6.54 -18.58 -49.84
C GLN A 591 6.54 -17.89 -48.46
N PRO A 592 6.64 -16.55 -48.42
CA PRO A 592 6.69 -15.78 -47.17
C PRO A 592 5.29 -15.65 -46.55
N THR A 593 4.77 -16.74 -45.99
CA THR A 593 3.46 -16.80 -45.31
C THR A 593 3.64 -16.75 -43.79
N VAL A 594 2.59 -16.32 -43.07
CA VAL A 594 2.57 -16.35 -41.59
C VAL A 594 2.78 -17.78 -41.08
N GLN A 595 2.22 -18.78 -41.75
CA GLN A 595 2.39 -20.19 -41.38
C GLN A 595 3.87 -20.62 -41.46
N ASN A 596 4.57 -20.29 -42.55
CA ASN A 596 5.98 -20.65 -42.71
C ASN A 596 6.87 -19.86 -41.75
N TRP A 597 6.52 -18.61 -41.46
CA TRP A 597 7.18 -17.79 -40.43
C TRP A 597 7.02 -18.39 -39.04
N ASP A 598 5.80 -18.75 -38.65
CA ASP A 598 5.52 -19.37 -37.36
C ASP A 598 6.22 -20.73 -37.22
N HIS A 599 6.28 -21.50 -38.31
CA HIS A 599 6.97 -22.79 -38.34
C HIS A 599 8.47 -22.62 -38.08
N ILE A 600 9.18 -21.77 -38.82
CA ILE A 600 10.62 -21.55 -38.58
C ILE A 600 10.88 -20.97 -37.19
N THR A 601 10.01 -20.06 -36.74
CA THR A 601 10.12 -19.38 -35.44
C THR A 601 9.93 -20.36 -34.28
N LYS A 602 9.09 -21.38 -34.43
CA LYS A 602 8.90 -22.45 -33.43
C LYS A 602 10.10 -23.40 -33.33
N LEU A 603 10.81 -23.63 -34.44
CA LEU A 603 11.99 -24.52 -34.45
C LEU A 603 13.20 -23.91 -33.74
N MET A 604 13.36 -22.58 -33.76
CA MET A 604 14.55 -21.91 -33.20
C MET A 604 14.78 -22.18 -31.69
N PRO A 605 13.78 -22.01 -30.79
CA PRO A 605 13.97 -22.30 -29.37
C PRO A 605 14.27 -23.78 -29.09
N LEU A 606 13.66 -24.70 -29.85
CA LEU A 606 13.88 -26.15 -29.72
C LEU A 606 15.33 -26.51 -30.06
N ALA A 607 15.83 -26.00 -31.20
CA ALA A 607 17.22 -26.20 -31.62
C ALA A 607 18.21 -25.64 -30.60
N GLY A 608 17.96 -24.42 -30.11
CA GLY A 608 18.84 -23.73 -29.19
C GLY A 608 18.91 -24.35 -27.80
N LYS A 609 17.77 -24.70 -27.21
CA LYS A 609 17.75 -25.28 -25.84
C LYS A 609 18.32 -26.69 -25.75
N LEU A 610 18.30 -27.43 -26.86
CA LEU A 610 18.91 -28.75 -26.98
C LEU A 610 20.34 -28.69 -27.50
N ASN A 611 20.89 -27.50 -27.80
CA ASN A 611 22.18 -27.35 -28.47
C ASN A 611 22.30 -28.24 -29.74
N TYR A 612 21.20 -28.41 -30.47
CA TYR A 612 21.11 -29.29 -31.62
C TYR A 612 21.79 -28.62 -32.83
N THR A 613 23.06 -28.96 -33.00
CA THR A 613 23.99 -28.34 -33.98
C THR A 613 24.93 -29.39 -34.58
N GLU A 614 24.56 -30.67 -34.48
CA GLU A 614 25.42 -31.79 -34.91
C GLU A 614 25.50 -31.90 -36.44
N GLU A 615 24.51 -31.36 -37.15
CA GLU A 615 24.53 -31.28 -38.62
C GLU A 615 25.08 -29.92 -39.10
N GLN A 616 26.21 -29.97 -39.81
CA GLN A 616 26.85 -28.81 -40.44
C GLN A 616 25.87 -27.95 -41.25
N ASN A 617 24.92 -28.60 -41.94
CA ASN A 617 23.90 -27.95 -42.77
C ASN A 617 22.99 -27.00 -41.96
N ILE A 618 22.65 -27.33 -40.70
CA ILE A 618 21.79 -26.49 -39.86
C ILE A 618 22.52 -25.21 -39.44
N ILE A 619 23.79 -25.33 -39.05
CA ILE A 619 24.63 -24.18 -38.67
C ILE A 619 24.79 -23.22 -39.86
N ASP A 620 25.00 -23.75 -41.07
CA ASP A 620 25.10 -22.95 -42.29
C ASP A 620 23.79 -22.19 -42.58
N ILE A 621 22.63 -22.82 -42.36
CA ILE A 621 21.32 -22.18 -42.50
C ILE A 621 21.11 -21.09 -41.44
N LEU A 622 21.47 -21.34 -40.18
CA LEU A 622 21.38 -20.31 -39.12
C LEU A 622 22.25 -19.09 -39.45
N SER A 623 23.45 -19.30 -39.99
CA SER A 623 24.31 -18.23 -40.50
C SER A 623 23.66 -17.48 -41.66
N GLN A 624 23.02 -18.18 -42.61
CA GLN A 624 22.27 -17.55 -43.70
C GLN A 624 21.09 -16.72 -43.20
N ILE A 625 20.36 -17.17 -42.18
CA ILE A 625 19.28 -16.40 -41.55
C ILE A 625 19.83 -15.10 -40.96
N TRP A 626 20.90 -15.16 -40.17
CA TRP A 626 21.55 -13.97 -39.61
C TRP A 626 22.03 -12.99 -40.68
N ASN A 627 22.67 -13.49 -41.74
CA ASN A 627 23.10 -12.66 -42.87
C ASN A 627 21.92 -12.02 -43.62
N SER A 628 20.80 -12.75 -43.76
CA SER A 628 19.58 -12.22 -44.35
C SER A 628 19.02 -11.06 -43.52
N ILE A 629 19.00 -11.20 -42.19
CA ILE A 629 18.61 -10.13 -41.26
C ILE A 629 19.54 -8.93 -41.42
N ALA A 630 20.86 -9.13 -41.39
CA ALA A 630 21.84 -8.06 -41.54
C ALA A 630 21.68 -7.27 -42.85
N SER A 631 21.29 -7.95 -43.93
CA SER A 631 21.07 -7.31 -45.23
C SER A 631 19.74 -6.56 -45.35
N THR A 632 18.77 -6.81 -44.47
CA THR A 632 17.39 -6.32 -44.61
C THR A 632 16.89 -5.50 -43.44
N ILE A 633 17.54 -5.56 -42.27
CA ILE A 633 17.03 -4.98 -41.01
C ILE A 633 16.76 -3.47 -41.11
N GLU A 634 17.57 -2.74 -41.87
CA GLU A 634 17.41 -1.30 -42.11
C GLU A 634 16.05 -0.92 -42.73
N ILE A 635 15.38 -1.87 -43.38
CA ILE A 635 14.11 -1.65 -44.08
C ILE A 635 12.92 -1.73 -43.11
N PHE A 636 13.04 -2.44 -41.99
CA PHE A 636 11.93 -2.71 -41.09
C PHE A 636 11.72 -1.61 -40.06
N GLU A 637 10.47 -1.18 -39.89
CA GLU A 637 10.07 -0.16 -38.93
C GLU A 637 8.82 -0.62 -38.15
N GLY A 638 8.60 -0.05 -36.96
CA GLY A 638 7.43 -0.31 -36.12
C GLY A 638 7.18 -1.81 -35.87
N ARG A 639 5.95 -2.29 -36.12
CA ARG A 639 5.56 -3.69 -35.86
C ARG A 639 6.39 -4.73 -36.63
N GLN A 640 6.89 -4.37 -37.81
CA GLN A 640 7.70 -5.30 -38.59
C GLN A 640 9.03 -5.57 -37.87
N LEU A 641 9.62 -4.51 -37.29
CA LEU A 641 10.81 -4.62 -36.46
C LEU A 641 10.51 -5.38 -35.16
N ASP A 642 9.33 -5.21 -34.56
CA ASP A 642 8.93 -5.97 -33.37
C ASP A 642 8.82 -7.48 -33.67
N ILE A 643 8.15 -7.86 -34.77
CA ILE A 643 8.04 -9.26 -35.20
C ILE A 643 9.41 -9.85 -35.53
N LEU A 644 10.26 -9.08 -36.20
CA LEU A 644 11.63 -9.51 -36.50
C LEU A 644 12.47 -9.65 -35.21
N SER A 645 12.28 -8.75 -34.25
CA SER A 645 12.96 -8.78 -32.95
C SER A 645 12.63 -10.08 -32.20
N GLU A 646 11.37 -10.52 -32.21
CA GLU A 646 10.98 -11.82 -31.65
C GLU A 646 11.72 -13.00 -32.27
N LEU A 647 11.96 -12.98 -33.59
CA LEU A 647 12.78 -13.99 -34.25
C LEU A 647 14.26 -13.86 -33.83
N ILE A 648 14.80 -12.65 -33.80
CA ILE A 648 16.19 -12.38 -33.38
C ILE A 648 16.45 -12.90 -31.96
N LEU A 649 15.53 -12.67 -31.02
CA LEU A 649 15.61 -13.19 -29.65
C LEU A 649 15.72 -14.73 -29.64
N LYS A 650 14.93 -15.41 -30.47
CA LYS A 650 14.96 -16.88 -30.59
C LYS A 650 16.21 -17.36 -31.31
N LEU A 651 16.74 -16.59 -32.26
CA LEU A 651 17.99 -16.90 -32.95
C LEU A 651 19.20 -16.82 -32.01
N PHE A 652 19.25 -15.84 -31.10
CA PHE A 652 20.29 -15.81 -30.06
C PHE A 652 20.29 -17.10 -29.20
N VAL A 653 19.11 -17.67 -28.95
CA VAL A 653 19.01 -18.97 -28.26
C VAL A 653 19.47 -20.11 -29.16
N ALA A 654 19.13 -20.09 -30.45
CA ALA A 654 19.48 -21.13 -31.43
C ALA A 654 20.98 -21.20 -31.77
N THR A 655 21.69 -20.07 -31.79
CA THR A 655 23.08 -20.01 -32.22
C THR A 655 24.07 -20.04 -31.07
N GLN A 656 24.17 -21.15 -30.33
CA GLN A 656 25.16 -21.28 -29.24
C GLN A 656 26.57 -21.61 -29.78
N PRO A 657 27.65 -20.92 -29.36
CA PRO A 657 29.02 -21.11 -29.86
C PRO A 657 29.62 -22.50 -29.62
N GLN A 658 29.16 -23.24 -28.61
CA GLN A 658 29.70 -24.54 -28.15
C GLN A 658 30.03 -25.57 -29.25
N LYS A 659 29.25 -25.59 -30.33
CA LYS A 659 29.35 -26.57 -31.42
C LYS A 659 29.47 -25.91 -32.81
N ILE A 660 29.72 -24.60 -32.87
CA ILE A 660 29.83 -23.85 -34.13
C ILE A 660 31.30 -23.70 -34.53
N GLN A 661 31.62 -23.97 -35.80
CA GLN A 661 32.97 -23.72 -36.32
C GLN A 661 33.32 -22.22 -36.30
N ASP A 662 34.56 -21.91 -35.90
CA ASP A 662 35.03 -20.53 -35.66
C ASP A 662 34.78 -19.56 -36.84
N ASN A 663 34.93 -20.02 -38.09
CA ASN A 663 34.66 -19.20 -39.27
C ASN A 663 33.17 -18.86 -39.45
N ILE A 664 32.27 -19.80 -39.16
CA ILE A 664 30.83 -19.58 -39.27
C ILE A 664 30.34 -18.74 -38.10
N PHE A 665 30.87 -19.00 -36.90
CA PHE A 665 30.59 -18.20 -35.73
C PHE A 665 31.01 -16.74 -35.94
N PHE A 666 32.19 -16.50 -36.54
CA PHE A 666 32.62 -15.17 -36.96
C PHE A 666 31.60 -14.50 -37.90
N SER A 667 31.11 -15.20 -38.92
CA SER A 667 30.08 -14.66 -39.83
C SER A 667 28.79 -14.28 -39.10
N ILE A 668 28.36 -15.08 -38.11
CA ILE A 668 27.18 -14.77 -37.30
C ILE A 668 27.41 -13.50 -36.47
N ILE A 669 28.56 -13.37 -35.80
CA ILE A 669 28.89 -12.18 -35.01
C ILE A 669 29.02 -10.94 -35.90
N GLU A 670 29.59 -11.05 -37.11
CA GLU A 670 29.62 -9.95 -38.08
C GLU A 670 28.22 -9.52 -38.51
N ALA A 671 27.31 -10.46 -38.75
CA ALA A 671 25.91 -10.17 -39.08
C ALA A 671 25.19 -9.47 -37.90
N ILE A 672 25.41 -9.92 -36.66
CA ILE A 672 24.91 -9.27 -35.45
C ILE A 672 25.45 -7.84 -35.34
N LEU A 673 26.76 -7.64 -35.51
CA LEU A 673 27.40 -6.32 -35.47
C LEU A 673 26.85 -5.37 -36.55
N THR A 674 26.60 -5.89 -37.74
CA THR A 674 26.02 -5.12 -38.85
C THR A 674 24.60 -4.68 -38.53
N SER A 675 23.83 -5.57 -37.91
CA SER A 675 22.43 -5.33 -37.54
C SER A 675 22.27 -4.48 -36.27
N PHE A 676 23.31 -4.39 -35.44
CA PHE A 676 23.27 -3.87 -34.07
C PHE A 676 22.63 -2.49 -33.94
N PHE A 677 22.93 -1.58 -34.88
CA PHE A 677 22.41 -0.20 -34.85
C PHE A 677 20.89 -0.13 -34.96
N TYR A 678 20.27 -1.12 -35.61
CA TYR A 678 18.83 -1.17 -35.85
C TYR A 678 18.09 -2.00 -34.79
N PHE A 679 18.81 -2.69 -33.89
CA PHE A 679 18.17 -3.45 -32.82
C PHE A 679 17.45 -2.53 -31.83
N PRO A 680 16.20 -2.85 -31.47
CA PRO A 680 15.55 -2.21 -30.34
C PRO A 680 16.33 -2.45 -29.03
N PRO A 681 16.14 -1.59 -28.01
CA PRO A 681 16.84 -1.72 -26.73
C PRO A 681 16.72 -3.11 -26.09
N HIS A 682 15.54 -3.75 -26.17
CA HIS A 682 15.33 -5.07 -25.57
C HIS A 682 16.12 -6.19 -26.24
N VAL A 683 16.31 -6.12 -27.56
CA VAL A 683 17.17 -7.06 -28.29
C VAL A 683 18.63 -6.86 -27.90
N LYS A 684 19.07 -5.61 -27.78
CA LYS A 684 20.45 -5.28 -27.38
C LYS A 684 20.76 -5.76 -25.96
N ALA A 685 19.85 -5.58 -25.02
CA ALA A 685 19.98 -6.12 -23.66
C ALA A 685 20.16 -7.65 -23.68
N ILE A 686 19.33 -8.37 -24.45
CA ILE A 686 19.48 -9.82 -24.66
C ILE A 686 20.81 -10.20 -25.32
N ALA A 687 21.33 -9.35 -26.21
CA ALA A 687 22.65 -9.52 -26.79
C ALA A 687 23.77 -9.46 -25.72
N SER A 688 23.65 -8.61 -24.69
CA SER A 688 24.55 -8.63 -23.52
C SER A 688 24.45 -9.94 -22.75
N HIS A 689 23.23 -10.41 -22.46
CA HIS A 689 23.02 -11.69 -21.80
C HIS A 689 23.57 -12.87 -22.62
N TYR A 690 23.47 -12.81 -23.94
CA TYR A 690 24.01 -13.83 -24.84
C TYR A 690 25.54 -13.96 -24.70
N LEU A 691 26.27 -12.84 -24.61
CA LEU A 691 27.72 -12.85 -24.33
C LEU A 691 28.00 -13.49 -22.97
N ARG A 692 27.28 -13.04 -21.93
CA ARG A 692 27.42 -13.50 -20.55
C ARG A 692 27.18 -15.01 -20.40
N ASN A 693 26.14 -15.52 -21.04
CA ASN A 693 25.72 -16.91 -20.90
C ASN A 693 26.63 -17.91 -21.65
N ASN A 694 27.49 -17.41 -22.53
CA ASN A 694 28.29 -18.24 -23.43
C ASN A 694 29.78 -18.28 -23.10
N ILE A 695 30.21 -17.67 -22.00
CA ILE A 695 31.63 -17.53 -21.63
C ILE A 695 32.41 -18.85 -21.63
N ASP A 696 31.83 -19.94 -21.12
CA ASP A 696 32.48 -21.26 -21.05
C ASP A 696 32.80 -21.82 -22.44
N SER A 697 32.03 -21.41 -23.44
CA SER A 697 32.18 -21.85 -24.83
C SER A 697 33.22 -21.04 -25.60
N LEU A 698 33.74 -19.96 -25.03
CA LEU A 698 34.66 -19.01 -25.67
C LEU A 698 36.14 -19.26 -25.33
N ASP A 699 36.44 -20.36 -24.65
CA ASP A 699 37.79 -20.74 -24.20
C ASP A 699 38.83 -20.72 -25.34
N ASN A 700 38.47 -21.21 -26.52
CA ASN A 700 39.39 -21.38 -27.67
C ASN A 700 38.92 -20.65 -28.94
N CYS A 701 38.34 -19.45 -28.82
CA CYS A 701 37.91 -18.69 -30.01
C CYS A 701 39.11 -18.13 -30.81
N GLY A 702 39.04 -18.17 -32.14
CA GLY A 702 40.11 -17.67 -33.00
C GLY A 702 40.23 -16.14 -32.98
N LEU A 703 41.34 -15.63 -33.54
CA LEU A 703 41.68 -14.20 -33.50
C LEU A 703 40.57 -13.30 -34.08
N LYS A 704 39.92 -13.72 -35.17
CA LYS A 704 38.85 -12.96 -35.83
C LYS A 704 37.60 -12.87 -34.96
N VAL A 705 37.17 -14.00 -34.39
CA VAL A 705 36.04 -14.06 -33.45
C VAL A 705 36.32 -13.20 -32.22
N ALA A 706 37.51 -13.32 -31.62
CA ALA A 706 37.88 -12.53 -30.45
C ALA A 706 37.82 -11.02 -30.71
N ASN A 707 38.27 -10.57 -31.90
CA ASN A 707 38.18 -9.15 -32.29
C ASN A 707 36.73 -8.70 -32.49
N ALA A 708 35.89 -9.53 -33.12
CA ALA A 708 34.49 -9.23 -33.34
C ALA A 708 33.70 -9.17 -32.02
N LEU A 709 33.96 -10.10 -31.09
CA LEU A 709 33.37 -10.09 -29.75
C LEU A 709 33.80 -8.88 -28.92
N ALA A 710 35.06 -8.45 -29.04
CA ALA A 710 35.54 -7.24 -28.37
C ALA A 710 34.83 -5.98 -28.90
N GLU A 711 34.68 -5.84 -30.21
CA GLU A 711 33.92 -4.75 -30.82
C GLU A 711 32.44 -4.80 -30.41
N PHE A 712 31.84 -6.00 -30.40
CA PHE A 712 30.45 -6.21 -30.00
C PHE A 712 30.20 -5.78 -28.55
N ASN A 713 31.07 -6.18 -27.63
CA ASN A 713 31.00 -5.76 -26.24
C ASN A 713 31.20 -4.24 -26.08
N CYS A 714 32.13 -3.62 -26.82
CA CYS A 714 32.30 -2.16 -26.80
C CYS A 714 31.03 -1.43 -27.24
N ARG A 715 30.36 -1.88 -28.31
CA ARG A 715 29.12 -1.25 -28.79
C ARG A 715 27.97 -1.35 -27.78
N LEU A 716 27.87 -2.47 -27.07
CA LEU A 716 26.89 -2.64 -25.98
C LEU A 716 27.17 -1.69 -24.81
N LEU A 717 28.44 -1.54 -24.42
CA LEU A 717 28.84 -0.63 -23.35
C LEU A 717 28.68 0.86 -23.75
N GLU A 718 28.83 1.19 -25.03
CA GLU A 718 28.64 2.56 -25.56
C GLU A 718 27.18 2.91 -25.88
N ASP A 719 26.22 1.99 -25.68
CA ASP A 719 24.84 2.22 -26.09
C ASP A 719 24.22 3.43 -25.38
N GLU A 720 23.43 4.21 -26.12
CA GLU A 720 22.78 5.42 -25.61
C GLU A 720 21.68 5.11 -24.59
N ASN A 721 21.05 3.93 -24.70
CA ASN A 721 19.99 3.51 -23.80
C ASN A 721 20.59 3.08 -22.43
N PRO A 722 20.19 3.73 -21.32
CA PRO A 722 20.76 3.43 -20.00
C PRO A 722 20.54 1.98 -19.53
N TRP A 723 19.40 1.36 -19.88
CA TRP A 723 19.13 -0.03 -19.51
C TRP A 723 20.07 -1.00 -20.23
N VAL A 724 20.24 -0.84 -21.55
CA VAL A 724 21.19 -1.67 -22.33
C VAL A 724 22.60 -1.54 -21.77
N ARG A 725 23.01 -0.30 -21.46
CA ARG A 725 24.33 -0.02 -20.89
C ARG A 725 24.52 -0.70 -19.53
N GLN A 726 23.51 -0.66 -18.66
CA GLN A 726 23.54 -1.34 -17.36
C GLN A 726 23.69 -2.86 -17.51
N GLU A 727 22.89 -3.49 -18.38
CA GLU A 727 23.00 -4.93 -18.66
C GLU A 727 24.36 -5.30 -19.27
N ALA A 728 24.92 -4.40 -20.10
CA ALA A 728 26.25 -4.56 -20.67
C ALA A 728 27.35 -4.47 -19.61
N PHE A 729 27.22 -3.56 -18.62
CA PHE A 729 28.15 -3.46 -17.49
C PHE A 729 28.15 -4.73 -16.64
N GLU A 730 26.96 -5.22 -16.26
CA GLU A 730 26.82 -6.47 -15.51
C GLU A 730 27.37 -7.68 -16.28
N SER A 731 27.11 -7.73 -17.58
CA SER A 731 27.61 -8.79 -18.46
C SER A 731 29.13 -8.73 -18.60
N PHE A 732 29.71 -7.54 -18.77
CA PHE A 732 31.16 -7.36 -18.84
C PHE A 732 31.84 -7.73 -17.52
N ASP A 733 31.31 -7.29 -16.38
CA ASP A 733 31.84 -7.63 -15.06
C ASP A 733 31.87 -9.14 -14.85
N HIS A 734 30.78 -9.83 -15.20
CA HIS A 734 30.73 -11.29 -15.16
C HIS A 734 31.77 -11.94 -16.09
N VAL A 735 31.87 -11.48 -17.34
CA VAL A 735 32.83 -11.99 -18.33
C VAL A 735 34.28 -11.78 -17.84
N ALA A 736 34.60 -10.61 -17.30
CA ALA A 736 35.94 -10.29 -16.81
C ALA A 736 36.38 -11.21 -15.66
N HIS A 737 35.44 -11.68 -14.83
CA HIS A 737 35.73 -12.54 -13.68
C HIS A 737 35.63 -14.04 -13.98
N MET A 738 34.74 -14.45 -14.89
CA MET A 738 34.37 -15.86 -15.06
C MET A 738 34.81 -16.46 -16.40
N CYS A 739 35.25 -15.64 -17.38
CA CYS A 739 35.68 -16.14 -18.68
C CYS A 739 37.02 -16.91 -18.56
N PRO A 740 37.11 -18.15 -19.07
CA PRO A 740 38.35 -18.93 -19.02
C PRO A 740 39.45 -18.39 -19.97
N ASN A 741 39.08 -17.62 -20.99
CA ASN A 741 39.99 -17.07 -22.00
C ASN A 741 40.53 -15.69 -21.60
N GLU A 742 41.68 -15.65 -20.93
CA GLU A 742 42.34 -14.40 -20.49
C GLU A 742 42.72 -13.48 -21.66
N ASP A 743 43.08 -14.04 -22.83
CA ASP A 743 43.43 -13.28 -24.02
C ASP A 743 42.21 -12.51 -24.58
N LEU A 744 41.03 -13.13 -24.55
CA LEU A 744 39.78 -12.50 -24.94
C LEU A 744 39.42 -11.35 -24.00
N VAL A 745 39.51 -11.56 -22.69
CA VAL A 745 39.27 -10.53 -21.67
C VAL A 745 40.24 -9.36 -21.86
N THR A 746 41.52 -9.65 -22.08
CA THR A 746 42.55 -8.64 -22.33
C THR A 746 42.25 -7.82 -23.59
N LYS A 747 41.77 -8.47 -24.66
CA LYS A 747 41.34 -7.77 -25.89
C LYS A 747 40.11 -6.92 -25.68
N MET A 748 39.09 -7.41 -24.97
CA MET A 748 37.90 -6.64 -24.62
C MET A 748 38.29 -5.40 -23.80
N ALA A 749 39.11 -5.57 -22.76
CA ALA A 749 39.63 -4.46 -21.95
C ALA A 749 40.46 -3.47 -22.79
N ALA A 750 41.31 -3.95 -23.71
CA ALA A 750 42.08 -3.11 -24.61
C ALA A 750 41.21 -2.35 -25.63
N ALA A 751 40.07 -2.92 -26.05
CA ALA A 751 39.11 -2.26 -26.92
C ALA A 751 38.34 -1.16 -26.15
N VAL A 752 37.90 -1.47 -24.92
CA VAL A 752 37.19 -0.54 -24.05
C VAL A 752 38.06 0.65 -23.62
N THR A 753 39.32 0.41 -23.24
CA THR A 753 40.25 1.49 -22.82
C THR A 753 40.57 2.49 -23.92
N LYS A 754 40.40 2.11 -25.19
CA LYS A 754 40.54 3.03 -26.34
C LYS A 754 39.33 3.95 -26.53
N LYS A 755 38.21 3.70 -25.85
CA LYS A 755 36.99 4.49 -25.94
C LYS A 755 36.92 5.51 -24.82
N SER A 756 36.89 6.80 -25.18
CA SER A 756 36.90 7.91 -24.22
C SER A 756 35.67 7.94 -23.31
N LEU A 757 34.51 7.48 -23.78
CA LEU A 757 33.24 7.45 -23.02
C LEU A 757 33.23 6.37 -21.92
N LEU A 758 34.01 5.30 -22.10
CA LEU A 758 34.05 4.15 -21.19
C LEU A 758 35.22 4.19 -20.20
N ARG A 759 36.26 4.97 -20.52
CA ARG A 759 37.49 5.08 -19.74
C ARG A 759 37.25 5.41 -18.27
N ASP A 760 36.24 6.24 -17.99
CA ASP A 760 35.97 6.74 -16.65
C ASP A 760 34.73 6.05 -16.03
N SER A 761 33.74 5.66 -16.84
CA SER A 761 32.48 5.06 -16.38
C SER A 761 32.58 3.58 -16.00
N LEU A 762 33.28 2.76 -16.77
CA LEU A 762 33.44 1.33 -16.49
C LEU A 762 34.28 1.07 -15.21
N PRO A 763 35.45 1.71 -14.99
CA PRO A 763 36.18 1.53 -13.75
C PRO A 763 35.40 2.00 -12.52
N ALA A 764 34.60 3.06 -12.65
CA ALA A 764 33.72 3.51 -11.58
C ALA A 764 32.66 2.46 -11.24
N TYR A 765 32.03 1.85 -12.25
CA TYR A 765 31.11 0.73 -12.05
C TYR A 765 31.77 -0.46 -11.32
N LEU A 766 32.91 -0.95 -11.83
CA LEU A 766 33.63 -2.11 -11.26
C LEU A 766 34.14 -1.86 -9.83
N SER A 767 34.42 -0.61 -9.48
CA SER A 767 34.84 -0.22 -8.12
C SER A 767 33.67 0.05 -7.19
N GLY A 768 32.41 -0.03 -7.68
CA GLY A 768 31.22 0.34 -6.91
C GLY A 768 31.15 1.84 -6.60
N THR A 769 31.89 2.67 -7.34
CA THR A 769 31.92 4.12 -7.15
C THR A 769 30.79 4.77 -7.95
N ILE A 770 30.02 5.66 -7.32
CA ILE A 770 28.95 6.38 -8.00
C ILE A 770 29.56 7.29 -9.07
N TYR A 771 29.24 7.00 -10.33
CA TYR A 771 29.75 7.75 -11.49
C TYR A 771 28.75 8.82 -11.98
N TYR A 772 27.46 8.47 -12.00
CA TYR A 772 26.41 9.37 -12.45
C TYR A 772 25.70 10.01 -11.25
N GLU A 773 25.57 11.33 -11.27
CA GLU A 773 24.69 12.04 -10.34
C GLU A 773 23.22 11.84 -10.77
N LEU A 774 22.37 11.47 -9.81
CA LEU A 774 20.93 11.38 -10.04
C LEU A 774 20.36 12.79 -10.20
N GLN A 775 20.24 13.26 -11.44
CA GLN A 775 19.65 14.56 -11.73
C GLN A 775 18.21 14.61 -11.16
N ASN A 776 17.91 15.69 -10.43
CA ASN A 776 16.62 15.95 -9.76
C ASN A 776 16.34 15.14 -8.48
N PHE A 777 17.25 14.30 -8.01
CA PHE A 777 17.09 13.57 -6.74
C PHE A 777 18.24 13.86 -5.77
N SER A 778 17.91 14.00 -4.48
CA SER A 778 18.92 14.34 -3.47
C SER A 778 19.75 13.12 -3.06
N ASN A 779 19.16 11.93 -3.18
CA ASN A 779 19.75 10.64 -2.82
C ASN A 779 19.07 9.50 -3.60
N ILE A 780 19.59 8.28 -3.45
CA ILE A 780 19.05 7.08 -4.10
C ILE A 780 17.66 6.70 -3.57
N GLU A 781 17.35 7.01 -2.31
CA GLU A 781 16.07 6.65 -1.69
C GLU A 781 14.93 7.49 -2.27
N ASP A 782 15.13 8.78 -2.50
CA ASP A 782 14.18 9.68 -3.19
C ASP A 782 13.87 9.14 -4.59
N TYR A 783 14.89 8.62 -5.29
CA TYR A 783 14.74 8.01 -6.61
C TYR A 783 13.94 6.70 -6.54
N LEU A 784 14.24 5.81 -5.59
CA LEU A 784 13.51 4.55 -5.40
C LEU A 784 12.05 4.79 -4.98
N GLN A 785 11.79 5.81 -4.15
CA GLN A 785 10.43 6.23 -3.81
C GLN A 785 9.67 6.71 -5.04
N HIS A 786 10.32 7.51 -5.88
CA HIS A 786 9.73 7.98 -7.12
C HIS A 786 9.39 6.81 -8.06
N ILE A 787 10.32 5.86 -8.24
CA ILE A 787 10.06 4.64 -9.02
C ILE A 787 8.86 3.87 -8.44
N GLY A 788 8.83 3.66 -7.12
CA GLY A 788 7.72 2.95 -6.47
C GLY A 788 6.36 3.56 -6.77
N LYS A 789 6.26 4.89 -6.76
CA LYS A 789 5.03 5.63 -7.10
C LYS A 789 4.64 5.51 -8.57
N GLN A 790 5.62 5.55 -9.48
CA GLN A 790 5.35 5.45 -10.92
C GLN A 790 4.92 4.03 -11.33
N LEU A 791 5.50 3.00 -10.71
CA LEU A 791 5.24 1.61 -11.05
C LEU A 791 3.83 1.11 -10.60
N GLN A 792 3.18 1.77 -9.64
CA GLN A 792 1.82 1.39 -9.17
C GLN A 792 0.74 1.43 -10.28
N ASN A 793 0.99 2.12 -11.39
CA ASN A 793 0.03 2.30 -12.49
C ASN A 793 0.45 1.62 -13.80
N ILE A 794 1.51 0.81 -13.81
CA ILE A 794 1.97 0.14 -15.02
C ILE A 794 1.24 -1.20 -15.14
N TYR A 795 0.10 -1.18 -15.81
CA TYR A 795 -0.59 -2.39 -16.24
C TYR A 795 -0.15 -2.76 -17.65
N HIS A 796 -0.16 -4.06 -17.95
CA HIS A 796 -0.09 -4.50 -19.33
C HIS A 796 -1.31 -3.94 -20.07
N VAL A 797 -1.08 -2.96 -20.95
CA VAL A 797 -2.09 -2.51 -21.90
C VAL A 797 -2.03 -3.48 -23.07
N CYS A 798 -2.99 -4.39 -23.16
CA CYS A 798 -3.25 -5.04 -24.44
C CYS A 798 -3.56 -3.93 -25.43
N ASN A 799 -2.69 -3.71 -26.42
CA ASN A 799 -2.98 -2.79 -27.50
C ASN A 799 -4.21 -3.30 -28.26
N ASN A 800 -5.40 -2.83 -27.88
CA ASN A 800 -6.59 -2.86 -28.71
C ASN A 800 -6.32 -1.87 -29.84
N TYR A 801 -5.63 -2.34 -30.87
CA TYR A 801 -5.51 -1.58 -32.10
C TYR A 801 -6.90 -1.46 -32.70
N GLU A 802 -7.44 -0.25 -32.71
CA GLU A 802 -8.57 0.09 -33.56
C GLU A 802 -8.24 -0.32 -35.01
N ASP A 803 -9.23 -0.88 -35.72
CA ASP A 803 -9.14 -1.36 -37.10
C ASP A 803 -8.66 -0.31 -38.14
N SER A 804 -8.34 0.91 -37.72
CA SER A 804 -7.92 2.04 -38.54
C SER A 804 -6.47 1.99 -39.04
N GLN A 805 -5.63 1.09 -38.53
CA GLN A 805 -4.26 0.85 -39.03
C GLN A 805 -4.15 -0.40 -39.91
N ARG A 806 -5.23 -0.83 -40.56
CA ARG A 806 -5.10 -1.62 -41.79
C ARG A 806 -4.70 -0.67 -42.90
N ASP A 807 -3.40 -0.37 -43.00
CA ASP A 807 -2.86 0.11 -44.27
C ASP A 807 -3.27 -0.89 -45.35
N GLU A 808 -3.91 -0.35 -46.38
CA GLU A 808 -4.56 -1.07 -47.45
C GLU A 808 -3.63 -2.19 -47.96
N LYS A 809 -4.12 -3.42 -47.92
CA LYS A 809 -3.55 -4.48 -48.75
C LYS A 809 -3.56 -3.97 -50.18
N LEU A 810 -2.39 -3.69 -50.76
CA LEU A 810 -2.23 -3.51 -52.19
C LEU A 810 -2.98 -4.66 -52.90
N PRO A 811 -4.06 -4.39 -53.64
CA PRO A 811 -4.78 -5.43 -54.34
C PRO A 811 -3.85 -6.01 -55.40
N LYS A 812 -3.86 -7.34 -55.52
CA LYS A 812 -3.31 -8.02 -56.69
C LYS A 812 -3.86 -7.36 -57.95
N LEU A 813 -2.95 -7.11 -58.90
CA LEU A 813 -3.26 -6.76 -60.28
C LEU A 813 -4.24 -7.79 -60.86
N GLU A 814 -5.53 -7.47 -60.81
CA GLU A 814 -6.55 -8.12 -61.63
C GLU A 814 -7.21 -7.05 -62.49
N ILE A 815 -7.00 -7.24 -63.80
CA ILE A 815 -7.46 -6.43 -64.91
C ILE A 815 -8.99 -6.44 -64.91
N HIS A 816 -9.66 -5.39 -64.45
CA HIS A 816 -11.08 -5.18 -64.77
C HIS A 816 -11.43 -3.69 -64.93
N SER A 817 -11.62 -3.35 -66.20
CA SER A 817 -12.42 -2.27 -66.80
C SER A 817 -13.00 -1.19 -65.88
N VAL A 818 -12.47 0.02 -66.07
CA VAL A 818 -13.05 1.32 -65.70
C VAL A 818 -14.36 1.56 -66.45
N GLU A 819 -15.40 1.96 -65.72
CA GLU A 819 -16.47 2.90 -66.09
C GLU A 819 -17.34 3.00 -64.81
N SER A 820 -17.44 4.11 -64.09
CA SER A 820 -17.74 5.48 -64.51
C SER A 820 -17.32 6.46 -63.41
N PHE A 821 -16.72 7.59 -63.75
CA PHE A 821 -17.12 8.94 -63.32
C PHE A 821 -16.29 9.95 -64.11
N ASP A 822 -17.00 10.79 -64.86
CA ASP A 822 -16.50 11.92 -65.64
C ASP A 822 -15.70 12.89 -64.76
N GLU A 823 -14.49 13.20 -65.19
CA GLU A 823 -13.95 14.56 -65.43
C GLU A 823 -12.46 14.42 -65.77
N ASN A 824 -12.11 14.63 -67.05
CA ASN A 824 -10.72 14.64 -67.53
C ASN A 824 -10.00 15.92 -67.05
N PRO A 825 -8.91 15.85 -66.26
CA PRO A 825 -7.91 16.90 -66.24
C PRO A 825 -7.05 16.76 -67.50
N SER A 826 -6.84 17.86 -68.21
CA SER A 826 -6.06 17.86 -69.46
C SER A 826 -4.60 17.46 -69.21
N ILE A 827 -3.98 16.73 -70.14
CA ILE A 827 -2.58 16.29 -70.12
C ILE A 827 -1.58 17.42 -69.81
N ASN A 828 -1.93 18.68 -70.10
CA ASN A 828 -1.10 19.84 -69.80
C ASN A 828 -0.94 20.11 -68.29
N ASP A 829 -1.91 19.75 -67.45
CA ASP A 829 -1.81 19.92 -65.98
C ASP A 829 -0.78 18.94 -65.36
N LEU A 830 -0.62 17.76 -65.96
CA LEU A 830 0.30 16.74 -65.46
C LEU A 830 1.76 17.13 -65.77
N ASP A 831 2.02 17.64 -66.97
CA ASP A 831 3.34 18.14 -67.36
C ASP A 831 3.72 19.39 -66.58
N GLU A 832 2.77 20.29 -66.28
CA GLU A 832 3.02 21.45 -65.42
C GLU A 832 3.31 21.04 -63.96
N HIS A 833 2.63 20.00 -63.45
CA HIS A 833 2.88 19.45 -62.12
C HIS A 833 4.24 18.75 -62.03
N VAL A 834 4.61 17.96 -63.04
CA VAL A 834 5.90 17.29 -63.12
C VAL A 834 7.04 18.31 -63.26
N SER A 835 6.86 19.34 -64.09
CA SER A 835 7.85 20.40 -64.25
C SER A 835 8.04 21.19 -62.95
N LYS A 836 6.97 21.45 -62.20
CA LYS A 836 7.01 22.12 -60.90
C LYS A 836 7.75 21.28 -59.84
N ILE A 837 7.52 19.97 -59.81
CA ILE A 837 8.25 19.02 -58.94
C ILE A 837 9.74 18.97 -59.34
N CYS A 838 10.05 18.98 -60.63
CA CYS A 838 11.44 19.03 -61.12
C CYS A 838 12.13 20.35 -60.75
N ASP A 839 11.43 21.48 -60.79
CA ASP A 839 11.97 22.78 -60.40
C ASP A 839 12.20 22.87 -58.88
N GLU A 840 11.28 22.33 -58.06
CA GLU A 840 11.45 22.23 -56.61
C GLU A 840 12.64 21.31 -56.24
N LEU A 841 12.80 20.18 -56.93
CA LEU A 841 13.96 19.29 -56.76
C LEU A 841 15.28 19.96 -57.18
N ASN A 842 15.26 20.78 -58.24
CA ASN A 842 16.43 21.55 -58.68
C ASN A 842 16.80 22.67 -57.69
N ASP A 843 15.82 23.31 -57.05
CA ASP A 843 16.07 24.31 -56.02
C ASP A 843 16.54 23.70 -54.70
N ILE A 844 16.12 22.47 -54.37
CA ILE A 844 16.69 21.66 -53.29
C ILE A 844 18.15 21.27 -53.61
N LEU A 845 18.45 20.88 -54.85
CA LEU A 845 19.81 20.58 -55.30
C LEU A 845 20.75 21.80 -55.30
N LYS A 846 20.24 23.02 -55.51
CA LYS A 846 21.03 24.26 -55.36
C LYS A 846 21.39 24.57 -53.90
N LYS A 847 20.68 24.02 -52.91
CA LYS A 847 20.98 24.11 -51.47
C LYS A 847 21.87 22.96 -50.97
N ASN A 848 22.81 22.51 -51.81
CA ASN A 848 23.63 21.31 -51.61
C ASN A 848 24.51 21.31 -50.34
N ASN A 849 24.67 22.45 -49.66
CA ASN A 849 25.54 22.58 -48.48
C ASN A 849 24.85 22.24 -47.14
N ASP A 850 23.52 22.10 -47.10
CA ASP A 850 22.76 21.80 -45.86
C ASP A 850 22.07 20.41 -45.88
N ILE A 851 22.29 19.60 -46.92
CA ILE A 851 21.66 18.27 -47.06
C ILE A 851 22.71 17.20 -46.77
N SER A 852 22.44 16.35 -45.77
CA SER A 852 23.36 15.27 -45.41
C SER A 852 23.57 14.30 -46.59
N ASN A 853 24.80 13.81 -46.78
CA ASN A 853 25.16 12.86 -47.84
C ASN A 853 24.25 11.61 -47.89
N HIS A 854 23.63 11.27 -46.76
CA HIS A 854 22.66 10.19 -46.62
C HIS A 854 21.34 10.47 -47.35
N VAL A 855 20.79 11.68 -47.19
CA VAL A 855 19.54 12.10 -47.86
C VAL A 855 19.74 12.20 -49.38
N LEU A 856 20.91 12.67 -49.82
CA LEU A 856 21.30 12.70 -51.24
C LEU A 856 21.44 11.29 -51.85
N ARG A 857 21.95 10.30 -51.11
CA ARG A 857 22.00 8.90 -51.56
C ARG A 857 20.60 8.32 -51.70
N ARG A 858 19.72 8.57 -50.72
CA ARG A 858 18.33 8.08 -50.72
C ARG A 858 17.52 8.69 -51.88
N LEU A 859 17.66 9.99 -52.14
CA LEU A 859 17.05 10.65 -53.30
C LEU A 859 17.56 10.09 -54.63
N ARG A 860 18.88 9.86 -54.78
CA ARG A 860 19.43 9.24 -56.01
C ARG A 860 18.90 7.83 -56.25
N LEU A 861 18.74 7.04 -55.19
CA LEU A 861 18.23 5.68 -55.28
C LEU A 861 16.75 5.65 -55.71
N ILE A 862 15.95 6.59 -55.20
CA ILE A 862 14.54 6.74 -55.56
C ILE A 862 14.41 7.23 -57.01
N CYS A 863 15.21 8.24 -57.42
CA CYS A 863 15.22 8.71 -58.81
C CYS A 863 15.69 7.64 -59.81
N SER A 864 16.66 6.80 -59.44
CA SER A 864 17.09 5.64 -60.25
C SER A 864 15.93 4.67 -60.48
N LYS A 865 15.18 4.33 -59.42
CA LYS A 865 14.04 3.41 -59.53
C LYS A 865 12.90 3.96 -60.38
N ILE A 866 12.66 5.27 -60.32
CA ILE A 866 11.64 5.93 -61.17
C ILE A 866 12.08 5.93 -62.64
N LEU A 867 13.36 6.18 -62.92
CA LEU A 867 13.91 6.11 -64.28
C LEU A 867 13.85 4.70 -64.86
N ASP A 868 14.14 3.68 -64.05
CA ASP A 868 14.04 2.26 -64.45
C ASP A 868 12.59 1.82 -64.75
N LEU A 869 11.60 2.41 -64.07
CA LEU A 869 10.18 2.20 -64.36
C LEU A 869 9.71 2.89 -65.65
N THR A 870 10.33 4.01 -66.03
CA THR A 870 10.04 4.69 -67.30
C THR A 870 10.78 4.10 -68.50
N GLY A 871 11.92 3.43 -68.28
CA GLY A 871 12.72 2.81 -69.34
C GLY A 871 12.20 1.45 -69.85
N SER A 872 11.20 0.86 -69.18
CA SER A 872 10.65 -0.47 -69.53
C SER A 872 9.41 -0.42 -70.43
N ASN A 873 8.98 0.77 -70.89
CA ASN A 873 7.86 0.97 -71.83
C ASN A 873 8.26 1.57 -73.20
N SER A 874 9.53 1.47 -73.59
CA SER A 874 9.94 1.77 -74.97
C SER A 874 11.00 0.78 -75.48
N ILE A 875 10.52 -0.38 -75.94
CA ILE A 875 10.83 -1.06 -77.22
C ILE A 875 9.85 -2.23 -77.36
#